data_AF-A0A7S4QNJ3-F1
#
_entry.id   AF-A0A7S4QNJ3-F1
#
_cell.length_a   1.000
_cell.length_b   1.000
_cell.length_c   1.000
_cell.angle_alpha   90.00
_cell.angle_beta   90.00
_cell.angle_gamma   90.00
#
_symmetry.space_group_name_H-M   'P 1'
#
loop_
_entity.id
_entity.type
_entity.pdbx_description
1 polymer ?
#
loop_
_entity_poly.entity_id
_entity_poly.type
_entity_poly.pdbx_seq_one_letter_code
_entity_poly.pdbx_strand_id
1 'polypeptide(L)'
;GRARGEGRARSGVRAPPSARPGPARMRRSVRPGFVEVFRPQPETPEPLKGGVVVETCTRQQLPTAGDLRRWLADRGLDTSDWGSGNTKGVERLWEEVVGDESGLELWRKANGELQPVRVTHVLRAKVCSPESRKRGVFLMNTWQQYGDGRKRIRNGLLSEKLTMSEMPLERNLHAVCTRAVTEEEMQRLAESLFRITPASPAPAYDPGYVCPISVLDEYFDDHVIEVEASKSYPRLLTLYHLYTVDILCSGLPSVDFNTLEFDHGDGAGGGPRRLKYVHAWVWTEWCQIQRYLFEGSSLKERKARGAFATPDALRAWLQNFNLDLSSWGQGGFKSVDSLFWELENQESQLEMWGRTDGVPLLMRVLHVLQVKVSSSDPRMRGKFLYQTWVQEAGGRRSKPVNRLMSAKLRACDLPFDRQRFAAEAKAVIRDELTYLVDSFFSLDPQSPPRLSDLEGRAVEVRGVDLVDHRVDVVESPTFRGLCTLYHLYTCDAECDGLPVADFSSLGVRGGPGAGAPAPEPPSAVRNAMGWCWVSWPQCLDVVHSRTREMEEKLTLYEEAGDAQVCVQRRNADVLEELSARMRSLAGERTVPQGPLQRSLALVSQLQQANQNLRGLMDSEGSRASAGTARRTFPPSMVSEMAERALISDDAFVQSDVVVEAAAARSPGLWCCLCG
;
A
#
# COMPACT_ATOMS: atom_id res chain seq x y z
N GLY A 1 -89.43 7.94 -56.12
CA GLY A 1 -88.14 8.43 -55.58
C GLY A 1 -87.18 7.26 -55.47
N ARG A 2 -86.01 7.38 -56.11
CA ARG A 2 -84.88 6.41 -56.18
C ARG A 2 -84.26 6.15 -54.79
N ALA A 3 -83.53 5.07 -54.49
CA ALA A 3 -83.30 3.74 -55.05
C ALA A 3 -82.54 2.92 -53.97
N ARG A 4 -82.60 1.59 -54.09
CA ARG A 4 -82.01 0.54 -53.23
C ARG A 4 -80.48 0.42 -53.36
N GLY A 5 -79.86 -0.25 -52.39
CA GLY A 5 -79.01 -1.43 -52.72
C GLY A 5 -77.56 -1.48 -52.24
N GLU A 6 -77.30 -2.50 -51.42
CA GLU A 6 -76.14 -3.42 -51.47
C GLU A 6 -74.80 -3.04 -50.81
N GLY A 7 -74.24 -4.05 -50.10
CA GLY A 7 -72.96 -4.00 -49.40
C GLY A 7 -71.81 -4.66 -50.17
N ARG A 8 -70.60 -4.64 -49.59
CA ARG A 8 -69.59 -5.73 -49.68
C ARG A 8 -68.28 -5.38 -48.94
N ALA A 9 -67.88 -6.33 -48.09
CA ALA A 9 -66.56 -6.93 -47.86
C ALA A 9 -65.24 -6.09 -47.96
N ARG A 10 -64.41 -6.18 -46.90
CA ARG A 10 -62.93 -6.28 -46.94
C ARG A 10 -62.46 -7.11 -45.72
N SER A 11 -62.12 -8.39 -45.90
CA SER A 11 -60.77 -8.96 -46.07
C SER A 11 -59.80 -8.67 -44.90
N GLY A 12 -59.70 -9.64 -43.99
CA GLY A 12 -58.67 -9.70 -42.96
C GLY A 12 -57.34 -10.22 -43.50
N VAL A 13 -56.25 -9.58 -43.08
CA VAL A 13 -54.88 -10.04 -43.29
C VAL A 13 -54.33 -10.44 -41.92
N ARG A 14 -54.02 -11.73 -41.77
CA ARG A 14 -53.30 -12.30 -40.62
C ARG A 14 -51.82 -11.94 -40.71
N ALA A 15 -51.28 -11.33 -39.66
CA ALA A 15 -49.84 -11.22 -39.44
C ALA A 15 -49.27 -12.57 -38.93
N PRO A 16 -48.06 -12.98 -39.35
CA PRO A 16 -47.40 -14.18 -38.85
C PRO A 16 -46.77 -13.95 -37.45
N PRO A 17 -46.60 -15.03 -36.65
CA PRO A 17 -46.08 -14.92 -35.30
C PRO A 17 -44.58 -14.58 -35.28
N SER A 18 -44.21 -13.66 -34.39
CA SER A 18 -42.84 -13.25 -34.12
C SER A 18 -42.02 -14.43 -33.56
N ALA A 19 -40.98 -14.80 -34.30
CA ALA A 19 -39.98 -15.74 -33.83
C ALA A 19 -39.19 -15.12 -32.67
N ARG A 20 -39.17 -15.82 -31.52
CA ARG A 20 -38.28 -15.49 -30.40
C ARG A 20 -36.83 -15.65 -30.86
N PRO A 21 -35.93 -14.67 -30.64
CA PRO A 21 -34.51 -14.87 -30.89
C PRO A 21 -33.97 -15.88 -29.88
N GLY A 22 -33.42 -16.98 -30.38
CA GLY A 22 -32.70 -17.96 -29.56
C GLY A 22 -31.46 -17.33 -28.91
N PRO A 23 -30.95 -17.89 -27.80
CA PRO A 23 -29.81 -17.34 -27.08
C PRO A 23 -28.60 -17.30 -28.02
N ALA A 24 -28.07 -16.10 -28.24
CA ALA A 24 -26.84 -15.90 -28.98
C ALA A 24 -25.73 -16.68 -28.28
N ARG A 25 -25.22 -17.70 -28.98
CA ARG A 25 -24.08 -18.50 -28.55
C ARG A 25 -22.85 -17.59 -28.58
N MET A 26 -22.58 -16.90 -27.47
CA MET A 26 -21.38 -16.11 -27.26
C MET A 26 -20.19 -17.07 -27.39
N ARG A 27 -19.51 -17.03 -28.55
CA ARG A 27 -18.22 -17.70 -28.71
C ARG A 27 -17.26 -17.00 -27.76
N ARG A 28 -16.92 -17.66 -26.64
CA ARG A 28 -15.80 -17.24 -25.78
C ARG A 28 -14.55 -17.23 -26.65
N SER A 29 -14.15 -16.03 -27.09
CA SER A 29 -12.82 -15.76 -27.59
C SER A 29 -11.87 -16.02 -26.43
N VAL A 30 -11.09 -17.10 -26.50
CA VAL A 30 -9.94 -17.28 -25.63
C VAL A 30 -9.00 -16.12 -25.96
N ARG A 31 -8.87 -15.15 -25.05
CA ARG A 31 -8.05 -13.94 -25.27
C ARG A 31 -6.62 -14.38 -25.61
N PRO A 32 -6.09 -14.06 -26.80
CA PRO A 32 -4.69 -14.32 -27.13
C PRO A 32 -3.84 -13.33 -26.34
N GLY A 33 -3.08 -13.82 -25.36
CA GLY A 33 -2.18 -12.97 -24.56
C GLY A 33 -1.96 -13.40 -23.12
N PHE A 34 -2.74 -14.35 -22.59
CA PHE A 34 -2.39 -15.01 -21.34
C PHE A 34 -1.27 -16.02 -21.62
N VAL A 35 -0.04 -15.52 -21.76
CA VAL A 35 1.13 -16.38 -21.55
C VAL A 35 1.00 -16.81 -20.09
N GLU A 36 0.77 -18.10 -19.85
CA GLU A 36 0.96 -18.70 -18.53
C GLU A 36 2.41 -18.41 -18.14
N VAL A 37 2.64 -17.26 -17.51
CA VAL A 37 3.88 -17.00 -16.80
C VAL A 37 3.82 -17.99 -15.66
N PHE A 38 4.47 -19.13 -15.87
CA PHE A 38 4.52 -20.22 -14.90
C PHE A 38 5.16 -19.67 -13.63
N ARG A 39 4.34 -19.19 -12.70
CA ARG A 39 4.83 -18.78 -11.40
C ARG A 39 5.19 -20.06 -10.67
N PRO A 40 6.41 -20.18 -10.12
CA PRO A 40 6.74 -21.32 -9.28
C PRO A 40 5.70 -21.42 -8.17
N GLN A 41 5.26 -22.65 -7.86
CA GLN A 41 4.35 -22.84 -6.74
C GLN A 41 5.02 -22.29 -5.47
N PRO A 42 4.30 -21.49 -4.65
CA PRO A 42 4.87 -20.98 -3.41
C PRO A 42 5.35 -22.14 -2.53
N GLU A 43 6.56 -22.02 -1.99
CA GLU A 43 7.09 -23.00 -1.04
C GLU A 43 6.19 -23.06 0.20
N THR A 44 5.93 -24.27 0.70
CA THR A 44 5.15 -24.44 1.93
C THR A 44 5.96 -23.91 3.13
N PRO A 45 5.38 -23.02 3.97
CA PRO A 45 6.09 -22.48 5.12
C PRO A 45 6.21 -23.49 6.27
N GLU A 46 7.03 -23.16 7.27
CA GLU A 46 7.09 -23.90 8.53
C GLU A 46 5.71 -23.96 9.22
N PRO A 47 5.37 -25.07 9.92
CA PRO A 47 6.19 -26.26 10.21
C PRO A 47 6.12 -27.34 9.11
N LEU A 48 5.55 -27.03 7.94
CA LEU A 48 5.35 -28.00 6.84
C LEU A 48 6.42 -27.87 5.74
N LYS A 49 7.47 -27.08 5.97
CA LYS A 49 8.54 -26.86 5.00
C LYS A 49 9.22 -28.17 4.63
N GLY A 50 9.30 -28.47 3.34
CA GLY A 50 9.83 -29.73 2.82
C GLY A 50 8.98 -30.97 3.14
N GLY A 51 7.79 -30.78 3.73
CA GLY A 51 6.82 -31.85 3.92
C GLY A 51 6.13 -32.24 2.61
N VAL A 52 5.51 -33.42 2.60
CA VAL A 52 4.75 -33.93 1.46
C VAL A 52 3.37 -34.39 1.90
N VAL A 53 2.36 -34.15 1.07
CA VAL A 53 1.01 -34.70 1.26
C VAL A 53 1.07 -36.22 1.08
N VAL A 54 0.61 -36.96 2.08
CA VAL A 54 0.52 -38.44 2.07
C VAL A 54 -0.88 -38.91 1.71
N GLU A 55 -1.90 -38.21 2.21
CA GLU A 55 -3.30 -38.58 2.05
C GLU A 55 -4.16 -37.31 2.01
N THR A 56 -5.11 -37.24 1.08
CA THR A 56 -6.17 -36.24 1.07
C THR A 56 -7.47 -36.93 1.44
N CYS A 57 -8.14 -36.45 2.49
CA CYS A 57 -9.35 -37.05 2.98
C CYS A 57 -10.53 -36.72 2.05
N THR A 58 -11.31 -37.73 1.70
CA THR A 58 -12.47 -37.60 0.82
C THR A 58 -13.77 -37.74 1.60
N ARG A 59 -14.85 -37.17 1.07
CA ARG A 59 -16.20 -37.30 1.63
C ARG A 59 -16.63 -38.76 1.85
N GLN A 60 -16.15 -39.68 1.00
CA GLN A 60 -16.47 -41.11 1.12
C GLN A 60 -15.80 -41.76 2.33
N GLN A 61 -14.63 -41.27 2.75
CA GLN A 61 -13.88 -41.76 3.90
C GLN A 61 -14.43 -41.21 5.23
N LEU A 62 -15.13 -40.07 5.20
CA LEU A 62 -15.70 -39.40 6.37
C LEU A 62 -17.23 -39.28 6.27
N PRO A 63 -17.99 -40.39 6.28
CA PRO A 63 -19.44 -40.31 6.12
C PRO A 63 -20.14 -39.64 7.31
N THR A 64 -19.52 -39.63 8.49
CA THR A 64 -20.06 -38.96 9.69
C THR A 64 -18.98 -38.18 10.44
N ALA A 65 -19.41 -37.25 11.32
CA ALA A 65 -18.50 -36.55 12.24
C ALA A 65 -17.77 -37.50 13.20
N GLY A 66 -18.36 -38.66 13.53
CA GLY A 66 -17.71 -39.70 14.34
C GLY A 66 -16.55 -40.37 13.62
N ASP A 67 -16.65 -40.53 12.29
CA ASP A 67 -15.56 -41.05 11.46
C ASP A 67 -14.40 -40.06 11.38
N LEU A 68 -14.70 -38.77 11.25
CA LEU A 68 -13.69 -37.70 11.31
C LEU A 68 -12.97 -37.70 12.67
N ARG A 69 -13.72 -37.81 13.76
CA ARG A 69 -13.13 -37.88 15.11
C ARG A 69 -12.15 -39.05 15.25
N ARG A 70 -12.54 -40.24 14.76
CA ARG A 70 -11.67 -41.42 14.77
C ARG A 70 -10.44 -41.23 13.88
N TRP A 71 -10.62 -40.70 12.67
CA TRP A 71 -9.53 -40.45 11.73
C TRP A 71 -8.46 -39.51 12.31
N LEU A 72 -8.88 -38.45 13.02
CA LEU A 72 -7.99 -37.51 13.71
C LEU A 72 -7.29 -38.17 14.91
N ALA A 73 -8.02 -38.91 15.73
CA ALA A 73 -7.47 -39.61 16.89
C ALA A 73 -6.42 -40.66 16.51
N ASP A 74 -6.67 -41.43 15.45
CA ASP A 74 -5.73 -42.44 14.90
C ASP A 74 -4.42 -41.80 14.42
N ARG A 75 -4.42 -40.49 14.17
CA ARG A 75 -3.26 -39.68 13.75
C ARG A 75 -2.69 -38.83 14.89
N GLY A 76 -3.07 -39.13 16.12
CA GLY A 76 -2.54 -38.48 17.32
C GLY A 76 -3.13 -37.10 17.63
N LEU A 77 -4.22 -36.68 16.95
CA LEU A 77 -4.90 -35.43 17.25
C LEU A 77 -6.12 -35.69 18.13
N ASP A 78 -5.99 -35.36 19.41
CA ASP A 78 -7.10 -35.38 20.36
C ASP A 78 -8.01 -34.16 20.13
N THR A 79 -9.32 -34.39 20.10
CA THR A 79 -10.36 -33.38 19.84
C THR A 79 -11.34 -33.25 21.01
N SER A 80 -11.00 -33.78 22.20
CA SER A 80 -11.89 -33.79 23.37
C SER A 80 -12.21 -32.40 23.91
N ASP A 81 -11.33 -31.43 23.67
CA ASP A 81 -11.47 -30.03 24.07
C ASP A 81 -12.26 -29.17 23.06
N TRP A 82 -12.55 -29.71 21.87
CA TRP A 82 -13.26 -29.00 20.81
C TRP A 82 -14.76 -28.83 21.12
N GLY A 83 -15.33 -27.70 20.70
CA GLY A 83 -16.73 -27.35 20.96
C GLY A 83 -16.98 -26.73 22.33
N SER A 84 -15.91 -26.41 23.07
CA SER A 84 -15.95 -25.67 24.32
C SER A 84 -15.52 -24.20 24.13
N GLY A 85 -16.13 -23.28 24.89
CA GLY A 85 -15.83 -21.84 24.82
C GLY A 85 -16.06 -21.25 23.42
N ASN A 86 -15.00 -20.71 22.81
CA ASN A 86 -15.02 -20.10 21.48
C ASN A 86 -14.55 -21.06 20.36
N THR A 87 -14.31 -22.34 20.67
CA THR A 87 -13.85 -23.34 19.69
C THR A 87 -15.03 -24.01 19.00
N LYS A 88 -14.80 -24.52 17.79
CA LYS A 88 -15.79 -25.27 17.03
C LYS A 88 -15.65 -26.77 17.32
N GLY A 89 -16.77 -27.50 17.34
CA GLY A 89 -16.78 -28.96 17.50
C GLY A 89 -16.34 -29.70 16.23
N VAL A 90 -16.10 -31.02 16.36
CA VAL A 90 -15.73 -31.89 15.22
C VAL A 90 -16.84 -31.90 14.16
N GLU A 91 -18.09 -31.76 14.58
CA GLU A 91 -19.28 -31.72 13.73
C GLU A 91 -19.21 -30.54 12.76
N ARG A 92 -18.71 -29.38 13.22
CA ARG A 92 -18.52 -28.20 12.36
C ARG A 92 -17.37 -28.38 11.37
N LEU A 93 -16.25 -29.01 11.78
CA LEU A 93 -15.17 -29.31 10.83
C LEU A 93 -15.66 -30.30 9.77
N TRP A 94 -16.44 -31.30 10.17
CA TRP A 94 -17.04 -32.26 9.25
C TRP A 94 -18.01 -31.58 8.27
N GLU A 95 -18.86 -30.65 8.73
CA GLU A 95 -19.71 -29.83 7.87
C GLU A 95 -18.88 -29.02 6.86
N GLU A 96 -17.78 -28.38 7.28
CA GLU A 96 -16.90 -27.62 6.39
C GLU A 96 -16.25 -28.52 5.32
N VAL A 97 -15.83 -29.75 5.68
CA VAL A 97 -15.23 -30.71 4.74
C VAL A 97 -16.26 -31.29 3.77
N VAL A 98 -17.45 -31.65 4.25
CA VAL A 98 -18.52 -32.22 3.41
C VAL A 98 -19.18 -31.15 2.54
N GLY A 99 -19.26 -29.91 3.03
CA GLY A 99 -19.73 -28.73 2.33
C GLY A 99 -18.71 -28.15 1.35
N ASP A 100 -17.56 -28.81 1.18
CA ASP A 100 -16.50 -28.43 0.24
C ASP A 100 -15.82 -27.08 0.56
N GLU A 101 -16.03 -26.55 1.77
CA GLU A 101 -15.45 -25.28 2.20
C GLU A 101 -14.01 -25.41 2.71
N SER A 102 -13.59 -26.62 3.08
CA SER A 102 -12.20 -26.89 3.47
C SER A 102 -11.78 -28.31 3.11
N GLY A 103 -10.51 -28.48 2.73
CA GLY A 103 -9.89 -29.79 2.61
C GLY A 103 -9.36 -30.29 3.96
N LEU A 104 -9.12 -31.59 4.05
CA LEU A 104 -8.38 -32.19 5.14
C LEU A 104 -7.30 -33.11 4.57
N GLU A 105 -6.04 -32.81 4.89
CA GLU A 105 -4.87 -33.50 4.37
C GLU A 105 -4.03 -34.07 5.51
N LEU A 106 -3.32 -35.15 5.21
CA LEU A 106 -2.28 -35.71 6.06
C LEU A 106 -0.93 -35.42 5.44
N TRP A 107 -0.13 -34.63 6.13
CA TRP A 107 1.22 -34.29 5.71
C TRP A 107 2.24 -35.15 6.44
N ARG A 108 3.30 -35.55 5.73
CA ARG A 108 4.53 -36.07 6.34
C ARG A 108 5.55 -34.95 6.36
N LYS A 109 5.90 -34.46 7.55
CA LYS A 109 6.93 -33.44 7.75
C LYS A 109 8.30 -33.99 7.33
N ALA A 110 9.28 -33.11 7.17
CA ALA A 110 10.66 -33.49 6.81
C ALA A 110 11.30 -34.47 7.82
N ASN A 111 10.87 -34.45 9.09
CA ASN A 111 11.31 -35.38 10.14
C ASN A 111 10.60 -36.76 10.11
N GLY A 112 9.66 -36.97 9.17
CA GLY A 112 8.87 -38.20 9.03
C GLY A 112 7.56 -38.24 9.83
N GLU A 113 7.31 -37.27 10.71
CA GLU A 113 6.08 -37.16 11.52
C GLU A 113 4.85 -36.90 10.65
N LEU A 114 3.73 -37.55 10.98
CA LEU A 114 2.44 -37.33 10.31
C LEU A 114 1.66 -36.21 11.01
N GLN A 115 1.11 -35.30 10.23
CA GLN A 115 0.41 -34.12 10.72
C GLN A 115 -0.91 -33.93 9.94
N PRO A 116 -2.07 -34.03 10.60
CA PRO A 116 -3.33 -33.58 10.03
C PRO A 116 -3.29 -32.07 9.80
N VAL A 117 -3.75 -31.64 8.63
CA VAL A 117 -3.77 -30.23 8.18
C VAL A 117 -5.13 -29.94 7.54
N ARG A 118 -5.82 -28.93 8.04
CA ARG A 118 -7.01 -28.35 7.40
C ARG A 118 -6.57 -27.41 6.30
N VAL A 119 -7.05 -27.59 5.07
CA VAL A 119 -6.72 -26.73 3.93
C VAL A 119 -7.88 -25.78 3.67
N THR A 120 -7.61 -24.49 3.51
CA THR A 120 -8.65 -23.48 3.21
C THR A 120 -8.15 -22.54 2.13
N HIS A 121 -9.01 -22.27 1.15
CA HIS A 121 -8.73 -21.34 0.07
C HIS A 121 -9.51 -20.05 0.31
N VAL A 122 -8.86 -18.90 0.17
CA VAL A 122 -9.45 -17.59 0.42
C VAL A 122 -9.06 -16.63 -0.69
N LEU A 123 -10.07 -16.01 -1.32
CA LEU A 123 -9.88 -14.87 -2.21
C LEU A 123 -9.73 -13.60 -1.38
N ARG A 124 -8.77 -12.76 -1.76
CA ARG A 124 -8.60 -11.38 -1.28
C ARG A 124 -8.68 -10.45 -2.46
N ALA A 125 -9.64 -9.54 -2.46
CA ALA A 125 -9.90 -8.72 -3.63
C ALA A 125 -9.55 -7.25 -3.37
N LYS A 126 -8.71 -6.70 -4.25
CA LYS A 126 -8.53 -5.26 -4.40
C LYS A 126 -9.59 -4.75 -5.40
N VAL A 127 -10.76 -4.43 -4.88
CA VAL A 127 -11.88 -3.97 -5.71
C VAL A 127 -11.65 -2.51 -6.12
N CYS A 128 -11.75 -2.23 -7.41
CA CYS A 128 -11.54 -0.89 -7.96
C CYS A 128 -12.40 -0.64 -9.21
N SER A 129 -12.53 0.63 -9.59
CA SER A 129 -12.96 1.05 -10.93
C SER A 129 -11.76 1.17 -11.87
N PRO A 130 -11.96 1.21 -13.20
CA PRO A 130 -10.87 1.46 -14.15
C PRO A 130 -10.07 2.74 -13.86
N GLU A 131 -10.74 3.81 -13.43
CA GLU A 131 -10.13 5.12 -13.13
C GLU A 131 -9.39 5.10 -11.79
N SER A 132 -9.97 4.49 -10.75
CA SER A 132 -9.33 4.40 -9.43
C SER A 132 -8.11 3.48 -9.45
N ARG A 133 -8.15 2.38 -10.23
CA ARG A 133 -6.99 1.50 -10.42
C ARG A 133 -5.77 2.23 -11.00
N LYS A 134 -5.98 3.10 -12.00
CA LYS A 134 -4.90 3.92 -12.58
C LYS A 134 -4.24 4.84 -11.55
N ARG A 135 -4.99 5.25 -10.52
CA ARG A 135 -4.49 6.05 -9.39
C ARG A 135 -3.95 5.20 -8.23
N GLY A 136 -4.01 3.87 -8.31
CA GLY A 136 -3.63 2.99 -7.20
C GLY A 136 -4.58 3.08 -5.99
N VAL A 137 -5.85 3.42 -6.24
CA VAL A 137 -6.90 3.57 -5.20
C VAL A 137 -7.86 2.39 -5.28
N PHE A 138 -8.14 1.78 -4.13
CA PHE A 138 -8.94 0.56 -4.01
C PHE A 138 -9.94 0.71 -2.85
N LEU A 139 -10.96 -0.15 -2.82
CA LEU A 139 -11.90 -0.20 -1.71
C LEU A 139 -11.31 -0.92 -0.51
N MET A 140 -11.43 -0.30 0.67
CA MET A 140 -11.09 -0.90 1.96
C MET A 140 -12.34 -0.97 2.84
N ASN A 141 -12.58 -2.14 3.43
CA ASN A 141 -13.65 -2.33 4.40
C ASN A 141 -13.17 -1.86 5.78
N THR A 142 -13.65 -0.70 6.24
CA THR A 142 -13.23 -0.12 7.52
C THR A 142 -13.96 -0.76 8.70
N TRP A 143 -15.28 -0.92 8.59
CA TRP A 143 -16.10 -1.52 9.63
C TRP A 143 -17.24 -2.34 9.03
N GLN A 144 -17.74 -3.24 9.86
CA GLN A 144 -18.89 -4.07 9.55
C GLN A 144 -19.90 -4.03 10.68
N GLN A 145 -21.18 -3.96 10.34
CA GLN A 145 -22.28 -4.04 11.30
C GLN A 145 -23.09 -5.31 11.05
N TYR A 146 -23.33 -6.10 12.09
CA TYR A 146 -24.17 -7.30 12.04
C TYR A 146 -25.64 -6.88 11.89
N GLY A 147 -26.50 -7.78 11.38
CA GLY A 147 -27.95 -7.55 11.32
C GLY A 147 -28.62 -7.19 12.65
N ASP A 148 -27.99 -7.53 13.78
CA ASP A 148 -28.43 -7.17 15.14
C ASP A 148 -27.94 -5.78 15.62
N GLY A 149 -27.20 -5.06 14.78
CA GLY A 149 -26.68 -3.72 15.05
C GLY A 149 -25.31 -3.68 15.72
N ARG A 150 -24.73 -4.80 16.17
CA ARG A 150 -23.36 -4.82 16.71
C ARG A 150 -22.36 -4.41 15.63
N LYS A 151 -21.30 -3.69 16.00
CA LYS A 151 -20.25 -3.23 15.08
C LYS A 151 -18.90 -3.86 15.40
N ARG A 152 -18.12 -4.14 14.35
CA ARG A 152 -16.71 -4.52 14.44
C ARG A 152 -15.87 -3.69 13.48
N ILE A 153 -14.66 -3.34 13.89
CA ILE A 153 -13.64 -2.80 13.00
C ILE A 153 -13.09 -3.98 12.17
N ARG A 154 -12.96 -3.79 10.86
CA ARG A 154 -12.43 -4.82 9.94
C ARG A 154 -11.06 -4.41 9.41
N ASN A 155 -10.95 -3.20 8.86
CA ASN A 155 -9.74 -2.66 8.21
C ASN A 155 -9.09 -3.68 7.26
N GLY A 156 -9.89 -4.23 6.35
CA GLY A 156 -9.48 -5.32 5.48
C GLY A 156 -9.95 -5.15 4.05
N LEU A 157 -9.36 -5.95 3.15
CA LEU A 157 -9.88 -6.12 1.80
C LEU A 157 -11.18 -6.91 1.81
N LEU A 158 -11.87 -6.94 0.67
CA LEU A 158 -12.91 -7.94 0.44
C LEU A 158 -12.24 -9.32 0.52
N SER A 159 -12.81 -10.21 1.34
CA SER A 159 -12.25 -11.54 1.56
C SER A 159 -13.37 -12.56 1.43
N GLU A 160 -13.21 -13.55 0.56
CA GLU A 160 -14.23 -14.57 0.32
C GLU A 160 -13.64 -15.98 0.47
N LYS A 161 -14.37 -16.86 1.16
CA LYS A 161 -13.97 -18.26 1.33
C LYS A 161 -14.29 -19.03 0.05
N LEU A 162 -13.32 -19.78 -0.45
CA LEU A 162 -13.45 -20.54 -1.68
C LEU A 162 -13.73 -22.01 -1.36
N THR A 163 -14.46 -22.68 -2.26
CA THR A 163 -14.70 -24.12 -2.17
C THR A 163 -13.58 -24.89 -2.89
N MET A 164 -13.38 -26.17 -2.54
CA MET A 164 -12.36 -26.98 -3.21
C MET A 164 -12.70 -27.26 -4.68
N SER A 165 -14.00 -27.30 -5.02
CA SER A 165 -14.52 -27.42 -6.39
C SER A 165 -14.26 -26.19 -7.25
N GLU A 166 -13.97 -25.03 -6.65
CA GLU A 166 -13.52 -23.83 -7.37
C GLU A 166 -12.04 -23.91 -7.79
N MET A 167 -11.30 -24.94 -7.38
CA MET A 167 -9.88 -25.11 -7.72
C MET A 167 -9.66 -25.95 -9.01
N PRO A 168 -8.65 -25.62 -9.84
CA PRO A 168 -7.72 -24.50 -9.70
C PRO A 168 -8.41 -23.16 -10.01
N LEU A 169 -8.10 -22.14 -9.19
CA LEU A 169 -8.81 -20.86 -9.18
C LEU A 169 -8.79 -20.17 -10.55
N GLU A 170 -7.71 -20.30 -11.32
CA GLU A 170 -7.53 -19.67 -12.63
C GLU A 170 -8.63 -20.02 -13.63
N ARG A 171 -9.21 -21.23 -13.52
CA ARG A 171 -10.30 -21.69 -14.40
C ARG A 171 -11.66 -21.11 -14.01
N ASN A 172 -11.80 -20.72 -12.75
CA ASN A 172 -13.05 -20.25 -12.16
C ASN A 172 -13.00 -18.78 -11.75
N LEU A 173 -11.86 -18.10 -11.96
CA LEU A 173 -11.53 -16.80 -11.38
C LEU A 173 -12.62 -15.76 -11.60
N HIS A 174 -13.08 -15.57 -12.84
CA HIS A 174 -14.13 -14.60 -13.14
C HIS A 174 -15.46 -14.88 -12.41
N ALA A 175 -15.87 -16.16 -12.34
CA ALA A 175 -17.10 -16.56 -11.68
C ALA A 175 -17.00 -16.35 -10.17
N VAL A 176 -15.87 -16.71 -9.58
CA VAL A 176 -15.57 -16.49 -8.15
C VAL A 176 -15.55 -15.00 -7.83
N CYS A 177 -14.85 -14.17 -8.63
CA CYS A 177 -14.82 -12.72 -8.47
C CYS A 177 -16.22 -12.10 -8.57
N THR A 178 -17.03 -12.57 -9.52
CA THR A 178 -18.42 -12.12 -9.68
C THR A 178 -19.24 -12.48 -8.45
N ARG A 179 -19.22 -13.75 -8.00
CA ARG A 179 -19.91 -14.20 -6.78
C ARG A 179 -19.51 -13.36 -5.57
N ALA A 180 -18.20 -13.28 -5.31
CA ALA A 180 -17.65 -12.56 -4.16
C ALA A 180 -18.09 -11.09 -4.10
N VAL A 181 -18.16 -10.40 -5.24
CA VAL A 181 -18.62 -9.02 -5.31
C VAL A 181 -20.15 -8.95 -5.27
N THR A 182 -20.86 -9.55 -6.23
CA THR A 182 -22.28 -9.25 -6.45
C THR A 182 -23.25 -10.16 -5.69
N GLU A 183 -22.81 -11.35 -5.29
CA GLU A 183 -23.67 -12.33 -4.61
C GLU A 183 -23.35 -12.47 -3.12
N GLU A 184 -22.20 -12.02 -2.66
CA GLU A 184 -21.78 -12.10 -1.25
C GLU A 184 -21.69 -10.68 -0.64
N GLU A 185 -20.53 -10.03 -0.73
CA GLU A 185 -20.22 -8.85 0.07
C GLU A 185 -20.88 -7.54 -0.42
N MET A 186 -21.25 -7.45 -1.71
CA MET A 186 -21.82 -6.23 -2.32
C MET A 186 -23.19 -6.46 -2.99
N GLN A 187 -24.03 -7.35 -2.43
CA GLN A 187 -25.36 -7.66 -2.99
C GLN A 187 -26.25 -6.41 -3.20
N ARG A 188 -26.19 -5.43 -2.29
CA ARG A 188 -26.95 -4.18 -2.42
C ARG A 188 -26.16 -2.97 -1.95
N LEU A 189 -26.17 -1.91 -2.77
CA LEU A 189 -25.61 -0.61 -2.42
C LEU A 189 -26.50 0.14 -1.42
N ALA A 190 -25.85 0.84 -0.50
CA ALA A 190 -26.44 1.77 0.45
C ALA A 190 -25.55 3.03 0.58
N GLU A 191 -26.13 4.12 1.06
CA GLU A 191 -25.40 5.36 1.33
C GLU A 191 -24.34 5.15 2.43
N SER A 192 -23.24 5.90 2.38
CA SER A 192 -22.14 5.80 3.36
C SER A 192 -22.58 6.04 4.81
N LEU A 193 -23.62 6.85 5.01
CA LEU A 193 -24.18 7.14 6.32
C LEU A 193 -25.13 6.06 6.84
N PHE A 194 -25.48 5.06 6.01
CA PHE A 194 -26.40 4.00 6.40
C PHE A 194 -25.85 3.20 7.58
N ARG A 195 -26.67 3.04 8.62
CA ARG A 195 -26.35 2.21 9.78
C ARG A 195 -27.64 1.71 10.41
N ILE A 196 -27.61 0.48 10.89
CA ILE A 196 -28.72 -0.09 11.65
C ILE A 196 -28.75 0.62 13.01
N THR A 197 -29.91 1.19 13.34
CA THR A 197 -30.18 1.83 14.62
C THR A 197 -31.58 1.45 15.08
N PRO A 198 -31.96 1.67 16.35
CA PRO A 198 -33.34 1.47 16.78
C PRO A 198 -34.36 2.27 15.96
N ALA A 199 -33.97 3.42 15.41
CA ALA A 199 -34.82 4.27 14.56
C ALA A 199 -34.79 3.88 13.06
N SER A 200 -33.80 3.10 12.63
CA SER A 200 -33.61 2.66 11.24
C SER A 200 -33.27 1.16 11.26
N PRO A 201 -34.30 0.29 11.25
CA PRO A 201 -34.10 -1.15 11.34
C PRO A 201 -33.44 -1.71 10.08
N ALA A 202 -32.95 -2.94 10.16
CA ALA A 202 -32.38 -3.65 9.03
C ALA A 202 -33.40 -3.74 7.86
N PRO A 203 -33.03 -3.30 6.64
CA PRO A 203 -33.90 -3.43 5.47
C PRO A 203 -34.18 -4.91 5.18
N ALA A 204 -35.39 -5.19 4.71
CA ALA A 204 -35.74 -6.51 4.21
C ALA A 204 -35.00 -6.79 2.89
N TYR A 205 -34.71 -8.07 2.64
CA TYR A 205 -34.19 -8.53 1.36
C TYR A 205 -35.21 -8.22 0.25
N ASP A 206 -34.76 -7.54 -0.80
CA ASP A 206 -35.57 -7.21 -1.97
C ASP A 206 -35.11 -8.08 -3.16
N PRO A 207 -35.87 -9.12 -3.55
CA PRO A 207 -35.51 -9.97 -4.69
C PRO A 207 -35.59 -9.23 -6.02
N GLY A 208 -36.26 -8.07 -6.10
CA GLY A 208 -36.34 -7.23 -7.28
C GLY A 208 -35.17 -6.26 -7.43
N TYR A 209 -34.32 -6.13 -6.42
CA TYR A 209 -33.15 -5.26 -6.48
C TYR A 209 -32.11 -5.82 -7.45
N VAL A 210 -31.71 -5.01 -8.43
CA VAL A 210 -30.63 -5.33 -9.36
C VAL A 210 -29.40 -4.55 -8.94
N CYS A 211 -28.34 -5.24 -8.51
CA CYS A 211 -27.09 -4.60 -8.15
C CYS A 211 -26.48 -3.92 -9.38
N PRO A 212 -26.18 -2.60 -9.33
CA PRO A 212 -25.59 -1.91 -10.46
C PRO A 212 -24.11 -2.26 -10.67
N ILE A 213 -23.47 -2.90 -9.68
CA ILE A 213 -22.08 -3.31 -9.76
C ILE A 213 -21.95 -4.53 -10.67
N SER A 214 -20.99 -4.49 -11.58
CA SER A 214 -20.61 -5.66 -12.38
C SER A 214 -19.10 -5.77 -12.53
N VAL A 215 -18.59 -6.99 -12.49
CA VAL A 215 -17.17 -7.29 -12.71
C VAL A 215 -16.87 -7.20 -14.20
N LEU A 216 -15.94 -6.33 -14.57
CA LEU A 216 -15.49 -6.09 -15.94
C LEU A 216 -14.31 -6.99 -16.32
N ASP A 217 -13.36 -7.13 -15.40
CA ASP A 217 -12.09 -7.82 -15.62
C ASP A 217 -11.43 -8.12 -14.26
N GLU A 218 -10.48 -9.03 -14.27
CA GLU A 218 -9.78 -9.46 -13.07
C GLU A 218 -8.31 -9.76 -13.36
N TYR A 219 -7.45 -9.45 -12.39
CA TYR A 219 -6.01 -9.61 -12.53
C TYR A 219 -5.49 -10.31 -11.30
N PHE A 220 -5.03 -11.54 -11.51
CA PHE A 220 -4.40 -12.32 -10.45
C PHE A 220 -3.10 -11.65 -10.02
N ASP A 221 -3.04 -11.27 -8.75
CA ASP A 221 -1.96 -10.48 -8.20
C ASP A 221 -0.91 -11.37 -7.53
N ASP A 222 -1.32 -12.15 -6.54
CA ASP A 222 -0.44 -13.07 -5.82
C ASP A 222 -1.16 -14.32 -5.30
N HIS A 223 -0.35 -15.32 -4.92
CA HIS A 223 -0.77 -16.50 -4.18
C HIS A 223 0.22 -16.74 -3.05
N VAL A 224 -0.28 -16.65 -1.82
CA VAL A 224 0.50 -16.83 -0.60
C VAL A 224 -0.04 -18.06 0.13
N ILE A 225 0.87 -18.89 0.63
CA ILE A 225 0.52 -20.00 1.52
C ILE A 225 0.92 -19.60 2.94
N GLU A 226 -0.02 -19.69 3.87
CA GLU A 226 0.25 -19.53 5.30
C GLU A 226 -0.12 -20.80 6.06
N VAL A 227 0.66 -21.12 7.09
CA VAL A 227 0.36 -22.24 7.99
C VAL A 227 0.33 -21.74 9.42
N GLU A 228 -0.79 -21.95 10.10
CA GLU A 228 -0.96 -21.58 11.50
C GLU A 228 -1.77 -22.62 12.29
N ALA A 229 -1.64 -22.60 13.61
CA ALA A 229 -2.53 -23.39 14.46
C ALA A 229 -3.94 -22.78 14.43
N SER A 230 -4.96 -23.60 14.21
CA SER A 230 -6.33 -23.12 14.09
C SER A 230 -6.86 -22.61 15.44
N LYS A 231 -7.37 -21.38 15.45
CA LYS A 231 -8.10 -20.84 16.60
C LYS A 231 -9.43 -21.55 16.85
N SER A 232 -10.06 -22.05 15.79
CA SER A 232 -11.36 -22.75 15.86
C SER A 232 -11.19 -24.21 16.26
N TYR A 233 -10.07 -24.83 15.87
CA TYR A 233 -9.77 -26.25 16.05
C TYR A 233 -8.40 -26.41 16.73
N PRO A 234 -8.32 -26.29 18.06
CA PRO A 234 -7.05 -26.33 18.79
C PRO A 234 -6.16 -27.51 18.36
N ARG A 235 -4.86 -27.26 18.21
CA ARG A 235 -3.81 -28.20 17.75
C ARG A 235 -3.89 -28.64 16.29
N LEU A 236 -4.99 -28.39 15.58
CA LEU A 236 -5.06 -28.64 14.13
C LEU A 236 -4.35 -27.51 13.39
N LEU A 237 -3.35 -27.83 12.57
CA LEU A 237 -2.77 -26.85 11.65
C LEU A 237 -3.79 -26.52 10.55
N THR A 238 -3.88 -25.24 10.20
CA THR A 238 -4.60 -24.77 9.02
C THR A 238 -3.60 -24.22 8.02
N LEU A 239 -3.67 -24.74 6.79
CA LEU A 239 -2.92 -24.26 5.64
C LEU A 239 -3.86 -23.42 4.77
N TYR A 240 -3.61 -22.11 4.77
CA TYR A 240 -4.38 -21.14 4.02
C TYR A 240 -3.72 -20.89 2.67
N HIS A 241 -4.45 -21.11 1.59
CA HIS A 241 -4.13 -20.60 0.26
C HIS A 241 -4.83 -19.26 0.07
N LEU A 242 -4.06 -18.18 0.05
CA LEU A 242 -4.56 -16.81 -0.03
C LEU A 242 -4.27 -16.27 -1.41
N TYR A 243 -5.32 -15.99 -2.18
CA TYR A 243 -5.22 -15.52 -3.56
C TYR A 243 -5.59 -14.03 -3.60
N THR A 244 -4.63 -13.16 -3.93
CA THR A 244 -4.96 -11.74 -4.11
C THR A 244 -5.27 -11.46 -5.57
N VAL A 245 -6.36 -10.73 -5.82
CA VAL A 245 -6.84 -10.42 -7.16
C VAL A 245 -7.27 -8.96 -7.21
N ASP A 246 -6.84 -8.21 -8.22
CA ASP A 246 -7.46 -6.93 -8.54
C ASP A 246 -8.76 -7.20 -9.30
N ILE A 247 -9.90 -6.76 -8.76
CA ILE A 247 -11.20 -6.89 -9.42
C ILE A 247 -11.62 -5.52 -9.92
N LEU A 248 -11.76 -5.40 -11.24
CA LEU A 248 -12.24 -4.17 -11.88
C LEU A 248 -13.74 -4.25 -12.02
N CYS A 249 -14.44 -3.32 -11.41
CA CYS A 249 -15.89 -3.25 -11.48
C CYS A 249 -16.37 -1.97 -12.17
N SER A 250 -17.51 -2.06 -12.83
CA SER A 250 -18.34 -0.90 -13.18
C SER A 250 -19.46 -0.72 -12.15
N GLY A 251 -20.11 0.44 -12.16
CA GLY A 251 -21.25 0.74 -11.28
C GLY A 251 -20.87 1.01 -9.82
N LEU A 252 -19.57 1.06 -9.48
CA LEU A 252 -19.11 1.49 -8.16
C LEU A 252 -19.32 3.01 -7.97
N PRO A 253 -19.85 3.45 -6.81
CA PRO A 253 -19.90 4.87 -6.47
C PRO A 253 -18.52 5.52 -6.46
N SER A 254 -18.42 6.78 -6.92
CA SER A 254 -17.17 7.55 -6.89
C SER A 254 -16.81 8.11 -5.51
N VAL A 255 -17.71 7.98 -4.54
CA VAL A 255 -17.57 8.37 -3.14
C VAL A 255 -17.65 7.13 -2.25
N ASP A 256 -17.29 7.27 -0.98
CA ASP A 256 -17.46 6.20 0.01
C ASP A 256 -18.93 5.76 0.10
N PHE A 257 -19.15 4.48 0.40
CA PHE A 257 -20.48 3.88 0.39
C PHE A 257 -20.54 2.66 1.29
N ASN A 258 -21.76 2.17 1.53
CA ASN A 258 -21.97 0.92 2.26
C ASN A 258 -22.58 -0.14 1.34
N THR A 259 -22.37 -1.41 1.66
CA THR A 259 -23.09 -2.52 1.05
C THR A 259 -23.80 -3.38 2.08
N LEU A 260 -24.84 -4.07 1.63
CA LEU A 260 -25.66 -4.96 2.43
C LEU A 260 -25.47 -6.39 1.91
N GLU A 261 -25.10 -7.30 2.81
CA GLU A 261 -24.99 -8.75 2.58
C GLU A 261 -26.12 -9.45 3.33
N PHE A 262 -26.88 -10.29 2.63
CA PHE A 262 -27.97 -11.08 3.17
C PHE A 262 -27.62 -12.57 3.19
N ASP A 263 -28.14 -13.30 4.17
CA ASP A 263 -27.97 -14.75 4.27
C ASP A 263 -28.43 -15.45 2.98
N HIS A 264 -27.73 -16.52 2.58
CA HIS A 264 -28.24 -17.39 1.54
C HIS A 264 -29.57 -18.01 2.01
N GLY A 265 -30.57 -17.99 1.14
CA GLY A 265 -31.85 -18.63 1.48
C GLY A 265 -31.63 -20.12 1.68
N ASP A 266 -32.00 -20.64 2.86
CA ASP A 266 -32.01 -22.07 3.13
C ASP A 266 -32.84 -22.75 2.04
N GLY A 267 -32.18 -23.47 1.12
CA GLY A 267 -32.75 -23.97 -0.14
C GLY A 267 -33.97 -24.89 -0.04
N ALA A 268 -34.46 -25.17 1.17
CA ALA A 268 -35.64 -25.97 1.44
C ALA A 268 -36.78 -25.22 2.18
N GLY A 269 -36.50 -24.05 2.79
CA GLY A 269 -37.43 -23.42 3.75
C GLY A 269 -38.19 -22.19 3.25
N GLY A 270 -37.74 -21.55 2.16
CA GLY A 270 -38.40 -20.35 1.61
C GLY A 270 -38.49 -19.17 2.58
N GLY A 271 -37.76 -19.19 3.70
CA GLY A 271 -37.76 -18.13 4.69
C GLY A 271 -37.19 -16.82 4.11
N PRO A 272 -37.62 -15.65 4.62
CA PRO A 272 -37.07 -14.37 4.19
C PRO A 272 -35.58 -14.30 4.53
N ARG A 273 -34.74 -13.98 3.54
CA ARG A 273 -33.31 -13.75 3.76
C ARG A 273 -33.14 -12.58 4.71
N ARG A 274 -32.33 -12.78 5.75
CA ARG A 274 -32.05 -11.75 6.76
C ARG A 274 -30.79 -11.00 6.38
N LEU A 275 -30.74 -9.73 6.77
CA LEU A 275 -29.51 -8.95 6.64
C LEU A 275 -28.46 -9.56 7.56
N LYS A 276 -27.39 -10.07 6.96
CA LYS A 276 -26.26 -10.65 7.67
C LYS A 276 -25.33 -9.52 8.10
N TYR A 277 -24.95 -8.65 7.16
CA TYR A 277 -23.96 -7.61 7.39
C TYR A 277 -24.21 -6.32 6.60
N VAL A 278 -23.75 -5.21 7.18
CA VAL A 278 -23.48 -3.93 6.50
C VAL A 278 -21.97 -3.76 6.44
N HIS A 279 -21.42 -3.49 5.27
CA HIS A 279 -19.99 -3.29 5.03
C HIS A 279 -19.75 -1.83 4.68
N ALA A 280 -18.77 -1.18 5.31
CA ALA A 280 -18.44 0.20 5.01
C ALA A 280 -17.15 0.30 4.20
N TRP A 281 -17.28 0.82 2.98
CA TRP A 281 -16.22 0.88 2.00
C TRP A 281 -15.75 2.31 1.83
N VAL A 282 -14.43 2.48 1.95
CA VAL A 282 -13.75 3.75 1.68
C VAL A 282 -12.78 3.58 0.52
N TRP A 283 -12.67 4.61 -0.31
CA TRP A 283 -11.65 4.67 -1.35
C TRP A 283 -10.32 5.08 -0.73
N THR A 284 -9.31 4.22 -0.85
CA THR A 284 -8.01 4.43 -0.18
C THR A 284 -6.86 4.01 -1.08
N GLU A 285 -5.76 4.76 -1.03
CA GLU A 285 -4.55 4.39 -1.76
C GLU A 285 -3.96 3.09 -1.22
N TRP A 286 -3.41 2.25 -2.09
CA TRP A 286 -2.87 0.94 -1.68
C TRP A 286 -1.84 1.03 -0.55
N CYS A 287 -0.95 2.02 -0.57
CA CYS A 287 0.04 2.23 0.47
C CYS A 287 -0.59 2.54 1.85
N GLN A 288 -1.72 3.25 1.87
CA GLN A 288 -2.49 3.52 3.08
C GLN A 288 -3.22 2.27 3.55
N ILE A 289 -3.79 1.46 2.64
CA ILE A 289 -4.37 0.15 2.98
C ILE A 289 -3.32 -0.74 3.64
N GLN A 290 -2.10 -0.81 3.07
CA GLN A 290 -1.00 -1.58 3.66
C GLN A 290 -0.64 -1.09 5.08
N ARG A 291 -0.71 0.22 5.35
CA ARG A 291 -0.53 0.77 6.72
C ARG A 291 -1.62 0.27 7.67
N TYR A 292 -2.89 0.29 7.27
CA TYR A 292 -3.98 -0.25 8.13
C TYR A 292 -3.88 -1.76 8.33
N LEU A 293 -3.45 -2.50 7.32
CA LEU A 293 -3.20 -3.93 7.45
C LEU A 293 -2.02 -4.20 8.40
N PHE A 294 -1.02 -3.31 8.42
CA PHE A 294 0.08 -3.40 9.36
C PHE A 294 -0.38 -3.27 10.82
N GLU A 295 -1.37 -2.43 11.10
CA GLU A 295 -1.97 -2.27 12.44
C GLU A 295 -2.69 -3.55 12.89
N GLY A 296 -2.07 -4.32 13.77
CA GLY A 296 -2.56 -5.64 14.22
C GLY A 296 -1.92 -6.83 13.50
N SER A 297 -0.97 -6.57 12.60
CA SER A 297 -0.08 -7.60 12.09
C SER A 297 0.95 -8.03 13.16
N SER A 298 1.48 -9.24 13.00
CA SER A 298 2.54 -9.80 13.83
C SER A 298 3.77 -10.06 12.98
N LEU A 299 4.96 -9.80 13.53
CA LEU A 299 6.21 -10.14 12.86
C LEU A 299 6.30 -11.66 12.67
N LYS A 300 6.42 -12.11 11.42
CA LYS A 300 6.53 -13.53 11.05
C LYS A 300 7.97 -13.93 10.80
N GLU A 301 8.70 -13.10 10.06
CA GLU A 301 10.07 -13.37 9.67
C GLU A 301 10.90 -12.08 9.63
N ARG A 302 12.18 -12.17 9.98
CA ARG A 302 13.16 -11.10 9.83
C ARG A 302 14.36 -11.59 9.03
N LYS A 303 14.75 -10.85 8.01
CA LYS A 303 15.97 -11.03 7.23
C LYS A 303 16.91 -9.84 7.48
N ALA A 304 18.11 -10.12 7.97
CA ALA A 304 19.15 -9.12 8.24
C ALA A 304 20.45 -9.52 7.54
N ARG A 305 21.58 -8.89 7.91
CA ARG A 305 22.92 -9.26 7.43
C ARG A 305 23.14 -10.77 7.44
N GLY A 306 23.66 -11.31 6.34
CA GLY A 306 23.95 -12.73 6.17
C GLY A 306 22.74 -13.60 5.86
N ALA A 307 21.53 -13.03 5.76
CA ALA A 307 20.33 -13.79 5.39
C ALA A 307 20.35 -14.26 3.93
N PHE A 308 21.14 -13.62 3.08
CA PHE A 308 21.29 -13.93 1.67
C PHE A 308 22.77 -14.06 1.32
N ALA A 309 23.13 -15.11 0.59
CA ALA A 309 24.52 -15.32 0.19
C ALA A 309 24.97 -14.35 -0.92
N THR A 310 24.04 -13.94 -1.78
CA THR A 310 24.29 -13.08 -2.95
C THR A 310 23.10 -12.15 -3.22
N PRO A 311 23.29 -11.06 -3.99
CA PRO A 311 22.20 -10.22 -4.49
C PRO A 311 21.13 -11.01 -5.28
N ASP A 312 21.54 -12.03 -6.03
CA ASP A 312 20.62 -12.89 -6.79
C ASP A 312 19.74 -13.75 -5.88
N ALA A 313 20.27 -14.23 -4.76
CA ALA A 313 19.48 -14.95 -3.76
C ALA A 313 18.41 -14.03 -3.13
N LEU A 314 18.76 -12.78 -2.83
CA LEU A 314 17.80 -11.76 -2.40
C LEU A 314 16.76 -11.49 -3.50
N ARG A 315 17.17 -11.37 -4.75
CA ARG A 315 16.25 -11.15 -5.89
C ARG A 315 15.24 -12.29 -6.02
N ALA A 316 15.70 -13.54 -5.99
CA ALA A 316 14.84 -14.72 -6.07
C ALA A 316 13.82 -14.74 -4.91
N TRP A 317 14.24 -14.37 -3.71
CA TRP A 317 13.34 -14.26 -2.58
C TRP A 317 12.32 -13.12 -2.74
N LEU A 318 12.75 -11.94 -3.21
CA LEU A 318 11.88 -10.79 -3.45
C LEU A 318 10.84 -11.04 -4.57
N GLN A 319 11.11 -11.95 -5.51
CA GLN A 319 10.16 -12.34 -6.57
C GLN A 319 8.92 -13.06 -6.03
N ASN A 320 8.96 -13.56 -4.79
CA ASN A 320 7.79 -14.12 -4.12
C ASN A 320 6.80 -13.04 -3.66
N PHE A 321 7.18 -11.77 -3.74
CA PHE A 321 6.34 -10.63 -3.40
C PHE A 321 5.96 -9.89 -4.68
N ASN A 322 4.80 -9.22 -4.65
CA ASN A 322 4.33 -8.41 -5.77
C ASN A 322 5.10 -7.08 -5.87
N LEU A 323 6.38 -7.16 -6.22
CA LEU A 323 7.28 -6.02 -6.41
C LEU A 323 7.70 -5.92 -7.88
N ASP A 324 7.63 -4.71 -8.44
CA ASP A 324 8.18 -4.41 -9.77
C ASP A 324 9.71 -4.24 -9.70
N LEU A 325 10.41 -5.37 -9.50
CA LEU A 325 11.87 -5.41 -9.42
C LEU A 325 12.54 -4.95 -10.73
N SER A 326 11.82 -4.96 -11.86
CA SER A 326 12.35 -4.49 -13.14
C SER A 326 12.59 -2.98 -13.17
N SER A 327 11.81 -2.22 -12.40
CA SER A 327 11.98 -0.78 -12.23
C SER A 327 13.13 -0.40 -11.28
N TRP A 328 13.62 -1.35 -10.48
CA TRP A 328 14.68 -1.09 -9.50
C TRP A 328 16.03 -0.93 -10.21
N GLY A 329 16.73 0.17 -9.92
CA GLY A 329 17.94 0.59 -10.64
C GLY A 329 17.68 1.53 -11.82
N GLN A 330 16.41 1.87 -12.10
CA GLN A 330 16.01 2.83 -13.14
C GLN A 330 15.39 4.09 -12.51
N GLY A 331 15.42 5.22 -13.23
CA GLY A 331 14.62 6.40 -12.87
C GLY A 331 14.88 7.01 -11.49
N GLY A 332 16.07 6.79 -10.90
CA GLY A 332 16.41 7.25 -9.54
C GLY A 332 16.11 6.24 -8.42
N PHE A 333 15.50 5.10 -8.73
CA PHE A 333 15.35 3.99 -7.80
C PHE A 333 16.64 3.21 -7.66
N LYS A 334 16.88 2.69 -6.45
CA LYS A 334 18.00 1.80 -6.15
C LYS A 334 17.76 0.39 -6.70
N SER A 335 18.84 -0.33 -7.00
CA SER A 335 18.80 -1.71 -7.49
C SER A 335 18.63 -2.73 -6.35
N VAL A 336 18.34 -3.99 -6.69
CA VAL A 336 18.34 -5.09 -5.70
C VAL A 336 19.71 -5.23 -5.03
N ASP A 337 20.80 -5.07 -5.78
CA ASP A 337 22.18 -5.07 -5.25
C ASP A 337 22.38 -3.98 -4.20
N SER A 338 21.78 -2.80 -4.41
CA SER A 338 21.85 -1.72 -3.43
C SER A 338 21.10 -2.06 -2.14
N LEU A 339 19.95 -2.76 -2.23
CA LEU A 339 19.24 -3.25 -1.05
C LEU A 339 20.04 -4.35 -0.34
N PHE A 340 20.61 -5.29 -1.09
CA PHE A 340 21.47 -6.33 -0.54
C PHE A 340 22.61 -5.74 0.29
N TRP A 341 23.36 -4.77 -0.26
CA TRP A 341 24.42 -4.11 0.48
C TRP A 341 23.92 -3.29 1.66
N GLU A 342 22.71 -2.75 1.59
CA GLU A 342 22.08 -2.07 2.72
C GLU A 342 21.82 -3.04 3.89
N LEU A 343 21.40 -4.28 3.61
CA LEU A 343 21.24 -5.34 4.62
C LEU A 343 22.59 -5.81 5.16
N GLU A 344 23.57 -6.02 4.28
CA GLU A 344 24.91 -6.48 4.68
C GLU A 344 25.66 -5.45 5.53
N ASN A 345 25.47 -4.16 5.23
CA ASN A 345 25.99 -3.06 6.03
C ASN A 345 25.14 -2.77 7.28
N GLN A 346 24.06 -3.52 7.49
CA GLN A 346 23.14 -3.37 8.62
C GLN A 346 22.50 -1.97 8.68
N GLU A 347 22.42 -1.28 7.55
CA GLU A 347 21.70 -0.01 7.42
C GLU A 347 20.19 -0.22 7.47
N SER A 348 19.73 -1.41 7.08
CA SER A 348 18.33 -1.82 7.16
C SER A 348 18.20 -3.32 7.47
N GLN A 349 16.97 -3.73 7.73
CA GLN A 349 16.55 -5.13 7.74
C GLN A 349 15.23 -5.27 6.96
N LEU A 350 14.92 -6.49 6.50
CA LEU A 350 13.62 -6.80 5.93
C LEU A 350 12.80 -7.58 6.94
N GLU A 351 11.56 -7.17 7.14
CA GLU A 351 10.62 -7.82 8.04
C GLU A 351 9.38 -8.21 7.26
N MET A 352 8.96 -9.46 7.40
CA MET A 352 7.70 -9.94 6.90
C MET A 352 6.71 -9.95 8.06
N TRP A 353 5.70 -9.10 7.95
CA TRP A 353 4.61 -8.99 8.89
C TRP A 353 3.38 -9.70 8.32
N GLY A 354 2.60 -10.35 9.17
CA GLY A 354 1.39 -11.06 8.75
C GLY A 354 0.29 -10.94 9.80
N ARG A 355 -0.93 -10.66 9.33
CA ARG A 355 -2.17 -10.73 10.12
C ARG A 355 -2.70 -12.17 10.10
N THR A 356 -3.78 -12.41 10.84
CA THR A 356 -4.54 -13.68 10.76
C THR A 356 -5.43 -13.77 9.52
N ASP A 357 -5.61 -12.68 8.77
CA ASP A 357 -6.20 -12.70 7.42
C ASP A 357 -5.15 -12.95 6.32
N GLY A 358 -3.89 -13.07 6.76
CA GLY A 358 -2.74 -13.56 6.03
C GLY A 358 -2.19 -12.70 4.92
N VAL A 359 -2.44 -11.38 4.93
CA VAL A 359 -1.71 -10.46 4.04
C VAL A 359 -0.25 -10.34 4.49
N PRO A 360 0.73 -10.88 3.75
CA PRO A 360 2.12 -10.65 4.07
C PRO A 360 2.47 -9.22 3.69
N LEU A 361 3.03 -8.48 4.63
CA LEU A 361 3.53 -7.14 4.45
C LEU A 361 5.05 -7.19 4.58
N LEU A 362 5.71 -7.09 3.43
CA LEU A 362 7.15 -6.96 3.39
C LEU A 362 7.54 -5.49 3.69
N MET A 363 8.20 -5.29 4.82
CA MET A 363 8.65 -4.00 5.29
C MET A 363 10.18 -3.94 5.25
N ARG A 364 10.71 -2.87 4.67
CA ARG A 364 12.10 -2.47 4.90
C ARG A 364 12.16 -1.62 6.17
N VAL A 365 12.87 -2.09 7.18
CA VAL A 365 12.95 -1.39 8.46
C VAL A 365 14.22 -0.56 8.53
N LEU A 366 14.06 0.72 8.87
CA LEU A 366 15.15 1.68 9.06
C LEU A 366 15.05 2.29 10.46
N HIS A 367 16.20 2.43 11.11
CA HIS A 367 16.34 3.18 12.35
C HIS A 367 17.02 4.51 12.04
N VAL A 368 16.38 5.63 12.38
CA VAL A 368 16.87 6.97 12.06
C VAL A 368 16.90 7.79 13.33
N LEU A 369 18.07 8.32 13.66
CA LEU A 369 18.26 9.33 14.68
C LEU A 369 18.00 10.70 14.05
N GLN A 370 17.14 11.50 14.66
CA GLN A 370 16.91 12.91 14.37
C GLN A 370 17.45 13.73 15.54
N VAL A 371 18.19 14.79 15.25
CA VAL A 371 18.82 15.63 16.29
C VAL A 371 18.33 17.05 16.15
N LYS A 372 17.63 17.54 17.17
CA LYS A 372 17.21 18.93 17.31
C LYS A 372 18.30 19.67 18.07
N VAL A 373 19.15 20.38 17.32
CA VAL A 373 20.30 21.10 17.88
C VAL A 373 19.87 22.50 18.30
N SER A 374 19.99 22.80 19.59
CA SER A 374 19.81 24.14 20.15
C SER A 374 21.16 24.77 20.51
N SER A 375 21.20 26.10 20.59
CA SER A 375 22.37 26.83 21.10
C SER A 375 22.14 27.23 22.55
N SER A 376 23.20 27.18 23.36
CA SER A 376 23.19 27.71 24.73
C SER A 376 23.16 29.25 24.77
N ASP A 377 23.39 29.92 23.64
CA ASP A 377 23.33 31.39 23.55
C ASP A 377 21.91 31.87 23.85
N PRO A 378 21.69 32.76 24.84
CA PRO A 378 20.36 33.24 25.22
C PRO A 378 19.56 33.86 24.06
N ARG A 379 20.23 34.41 23.04
CA ARG A 379 19.60 35.01 21.86
C ARG A 379 18.89 33.97 20.98
N MET A 380 19.26 32.70 21.14
CA MET A 380 18.76 31.56 20.37
C MET A 380 17.72 30.73 21.13
N ARG A 381 17.28 31.19 22.30
CA ARG A 381 16.26 30.51 23.10
C ARG A 381 14.99 30.26 22.28
N GLY A 382 14.50 29.03 22.33
CA GLY A 382 13.30 28.61 21.59
C GLY A 382 13.53 28.38 20.09
N LYS A 383 14.78 28.46 19.62
CA LYS A 383 15.16 28.11 18.25
C LYS A 383 16.05 26.88 18.21
N PHE A 384 16.05 26.22 17.06
CA PHE A 384 16.91 25.08 16.77
C PHE A 384 17.41 25.14 15.32
N LEU A 385 18.49 24.41 15.02
CA LEU A 385 19.03 24.32 13.67
C LEU A 385 18.14 23.49 12.75
N TYR A 386 17.90 24.02 11.57
CA TYR A 386 17.11 23.38 10.53
C TYR A 386 17.85 23.41 9.20
N GLN A 387 17.99 22.23 8.56
CA GLN A 387 18.68 22.08 7.30
C GLN A 387 17.78 22.53 6.16
N THR A 388 18.11 23.64 5.50
CA THR A 388 17.28 24.19 4.41
C THR A 388 17.66 23.65 3.05
N TRP A 389 18.96 23.45 2.80
CA TRP A 389 19.45 22.96 1.51
C TRP A 389 20.71 22.10 1.65
N VAL A 390 20.98 21.31 0.60
CA VAL A 390 22.22 20.55 0.44
C VAL A 390 22.74 20.70 -0.99
N GLN A 391 24.05 20.81 -1.14
CA GLN A 391 24.74 20.85 -2.43
C GLN A 391 25.81 19.76 -2.45
N GLU A 392 25.76 18.86 -3.44
CA GLU A 392 26.77 17.82 -3.61
C GLU A 392 28.06 18.39 -4.24
N ALA A 393 29.20 17.72 -4.01
CA ALA A 393 30.52 18.12 -4.53
C ALA A 393 30.58 18.34 -6.05
N GLY A 394 29.68 17.71 -6.82
CA GLY A 394 29.56 17.94 -8.26
C GLY A 394 29.03 19.32 -8.66
N GLY A 395 28.77 20.21 -7.70
CA GLY A 395 28.33 21.59 -7.95
C GLY A 395 26.95 21.70 -8.58
N ARG A 396 26.18 20.60 -8.61
CA ARG A 396 24.79 20.62 -9.05
C ARG A 396 23.99 21.59 -8.17
N ARG A 397 22.96 22.18 -8.76
CA ARG A 397 22.01 23.10 -8.09
C ARG A 397 21.65 22.60 -6.70
N SER A 398 21.77 23.48 -5.70
CA SER A 398 21.39 23.20 -4.32
C SER A 398 19.97 22.63 -4.26
N LYS A 399 19.80 21.50 -3.58
CA LYS A 399 18.50 20.84 -3.39
C LYS A 399 17.90 21.28 -2.05
N PRO A 400 16.66 21.80 -2.02
CA PRO A 400 15.99 22.08 -0.76
C PRO A 400 15.67 20.78 -0.02
N VAL A 401 16.00 20.72 1.28
CA VAL A 401 15.82 19.53 2.11
C VAL A 401 14.75 19.76 3.16
N ASN A 402 14.85 20.85 3.93
CA ASN A 402 13.94 21.24 5.03
C ASN A 402 13.71 20.09 6.02
N ARG A 403 14.73 19.79 6.84
CA ARG A 403 14.65 18.74 7.86
C ARG A 403 15.58 19.02 9.05
N LEU A 404 15.37 18.27 10.13
CA LEU A 404 16.35 18.16 11.20
C LEU A 404 17.59 17.40 10.74
N MET A 405 18.70 17.66 11.41
CA MET A 405 19.90 16.82 11.33
C MET A 405 19.52 15.36 11.59
N SER A 406 20.00 14.43 10.76
CA SER A 406 19.59 13.04 10.88
C SER A 406 20.65 12.06 10.39
N ALA A 407 20.73 10.91 11.05
CA ALA A 407 21.60 9.82 10.67
C ALA A 407 20.88 8.48 10.75
N LYS A 408 21.28 7.56 9.87
CA LYS A 408 20.84 6.17 9.97
C LYS A 408 21.60 5.48 11.08
N LEU A 409 20.87 4.78 11.94
CA LEU A 409 21.44 3.89 12.94
C LEU A 409 21.52 2.47 12.36
N ARG A 410 22.52 1.69 12.80
CA ARG A 410 22.69 0.32 12.33
C ARG A 410 21.82 -0.64 13.12
N ALA A 411 21.19 -1.59 12.44
CA ALA A 411 20.31 -2.57 13.06
C ALA A 411 21.02 -3.50 14.06
N CYS A 412 22.34 -3.69 13.94
CA CYS A 412 23.14 -4.48 14.88
C CYS A 412 23.35 -3.81 16.24
N ASP A 413 23.11 -2.51 16.33
CA ASP A 413 23.25 -1.75 17.56
C ASP A 413 21.95 -1.80 18.42
N LEU A 414 20.98 -2.66 18.04
CA LEU A 414 19.75 -2.90 18.81
C LEU A 414 19.98 -3.80 20.04
N PRO A 415 19.29 -3.54 21.17
CA PRO A 415 18.41 -2.40 21.42
C PRO A 415 19.23 -1.12 21.66
N PHE A 416 18.73 0.02 21.16
CA PHE A 416 19.35 1.31 21.45
C PHE A 416 19.01 1.75 22.87
N ASP A 417 20.01 2.19 23.62
CA ASP A 417 19.83 2.84 24.91
C ASP A 417 20.10 4.36 24.83
N ARG A 418 19.82 5.07 25.92
CA ARG A 418 20.03 6.53 26.00
C ARG A 418 21.49 6.93 25.78
N GLN A 419 22.44 6.13 26.25
CA GLN A 419 23.87 6.42 26.11
C GLN A 419 24.30 6.31 24.64
N ARG A 420 23.77 5.32 23.92
CA ARG A 420 24.02 5.14 22.50
C ARG A 420 23.42 6.28 21.69
N PHE A 421 22.18 6.68 21.96
CA PHE A 421 21.59 7.84 21.29
C PHE A 421 22.40 9.11 21.52
N ALA A 422 22.86 9.36 22.75
CA ALA A 422 23.71 10.49 23.06
C ALA A 422 25.06 10.43 22.32
N ALA A 423 25.69 9.26 22.24
CA ALA A 423 26.95 9.06 21.54
C ALA A 423 26.80 9.28 20.02
N GLU A 424 25.75 8.73 19.41
CA GLU A 424 25.44 8.89 17.99
C GLU A 424 25.06 10.34 17.67
N ALA A 425 24.24 11.00 18.50
CA ALA A 425 23.90 12.41 18.29
C ALA A 425 25.15 13.30 18.33
N LYS A 426 26.05 13.07 19.30
CA LYS A 426 27.35 13.76 19.37
C LYS A 426 28.21 13.49 18.14
N ALA A 427 28.22 12.24 17.65
CA ALA A 427 28.96 11.89 16.44
C ALA A 427 28.41 12.63 15.22
N VAL A 428 27.09 12.65 15.02
CA VAL A 428 26.46 13.33 13.89
C VAL A 428 26.65 14.84 13.94
N ILE A 429 26.49 15.46 15.11
CA ILE A 429 26.74 16.91 15.29
C ILE A 429 28.18 17.25 14.93
N ARG A 430 29.15 16.46 15.43
CA ARG A 430 30.55 16.66 15.09
C ARG A 430 30.76 16.49 13.59
N ASP A 431 30.29 15.40 13.01
CA ASP A 431 30.55 15.08 11.60
C ASP A 431 29.91 16.11 10.64
N GLU A 432 28.75 16.68 10.98
CA GLU A 432 28.06 17.68 10.16
C GLU A 432 28.45 19.13 10.47
N LEU A 433 28.89 19.47 11.69
CA LEU A 433 29.15 20.87 12.12
C LEU A 433 30.64 21.17 12.43
N THR A 434 31.58 20.29 12.06
CA THR A 434 33.02 20.55 12.27
C THR A 434 33.52 21.76 11.46
N TYR A 435 33.10 21.89 10.20
CA TYR A 435 33.60 22.92 9.29
C TYR A 435 32.49 23.89 8.94
N LEU A 436 32.48 25.05 9.60
CA LEU A 436 31.45 26.08 9.45
C LEU A 436 31.96 27.20 8.54
N VAL A 437 31.11 27.61 7.60
CA VAL A 437 31.37 28.66 6.62
C VAL A 437 30.17 29.61 6.55
N ASP A 438 30.31 30.70 5.81
CA ASP A 438 29.25 31.69 5.64
C ASP A 438 27.96 31.09 5.02
N SER A 439 26.80 31.66 5.34
CA SER A 439 25.49 31.16 4.88
C SER A 439 25.34 31.20 3.36
N PHE A 440 26.10 32.07 2.66
CA PHE A 440 26.10 32.18 1.21
C PHE A 440 27.16 31.30 0.53
N PHE A 441 27.90 30.49 1.29
CA PHE A 441 28.90 29.59 0.72
C PHE A 441 28.26 28.56 -0.22
N SER A 442 28.89 28.37 -1.38
CA SER A 442 28.50 27.38 -2.39
C SER A 442 29.75 26.64 -2.87
N LEU A 443 29.63 25.34 -3.11
CA LEU A 443 30.70 24.54 -3.66
C LEU A 443 30.89 24.86 -5.15
N ASP A 444 32.10 25.31 -5.50
CA ASP A 444 32.54 25.39 -6.88
C ASP A 444 33.09 24.01 -7.33
N PRO A 445 32.43 23.32 -8.27
CA PRO A 445 32.90 22.02 -8.76
C PRO A 445 34.25 22.10 -9.49
N GLN A 446 34.66 23.28 -9.97
CA GLN A 446 35.96 23.48 -10.61
C GLN A 446 37.10 23.69 -9.60
N SER A 447 36.77 24.12 -8.38
CA SER A 447 37.74 24.43 -7.33
C SER A 447 37.20 24.00 -5.96
N PRO A 448 37.09 22.69 -5.69
CA PRO A 448 36.60 22.22 -4.40
C PRO A 448 37.54 22.67 -3.27
N PRO A 449 37.01 23.13 -2.13
CA PRO A 449 37.81 23.57 -1.00
C PRO A 449 38.69 22.42 -0.48
N ARG A 450 39.95 22.71 -0.20
CA ARG A 450 40.86 21.74 0.44
C ARG A 450 40.61 21.76 1.93
N LEU A 451 40.64 20.59 2.56
CA LEU A 451 40.41 20.48 4.01
C LEU A 451 41.47 21.21 4.84
N SER A 452 42.69 21.37 4.30
CA SER A 452 43.75 22.16 4.92
C SER A 452 43.41 23.65 5.04
N ASP A 453 42.53 24.14 4.16
CA ASP A 453 42.19 25.55 4.04
C ASP A 453 40.95 25.88 4.91
N LEU A 454 40.35 24.86 5.53
CA LEU A 454 39.18 25.00 6.38
C LEU A 454 39.61 24.98 7.85
N GLU A 455 39.30 26.05 8.57
CA GLU A 455 39.44 26.08 10.02
C GLU A 455 38.30 25.29 10.67
N GLY A 456 38.63 24.13 11.24
CA GLY A 456 37.67 23.37 12.05
C GLY A 456 37.26 24.17 13.29
N ARG A 457 35.96 24.33 13.52
CA ARG A 457 35.44 24.93 14.75
C ARG A 457 35.01 23.84 15.72
N ALA A 458 35.42 23.99 16.98
CA ALA A 458 34.98 23.09 18.04
C ALA A 458 33.55 23.46 18.47
N VAL A 459 32.56 22.76 17.93
CA VAL A 459 31.20 22.74 18.48
C VAL A 459 31.17 21.75 19.64
N GLU A 460 30.87 22.23 20.84
CA GLU A 460 30.83 21.41 22.06
C GLU A 460 29.38 21.05 22.39
N VAL A 461 29.09 19.75 22.54
CA VAL A 461 27.74 19.27 22.89
C VAL A 461 27.64 19.13 24.42
N ARG A 462 26.87 20.02 25.06
CA ARG A 462 26.68 20.06 26.51
C ARG A 462 25.86 18.89 27.03
N GLY A 463 24.74 18.63 26.36
CA GLY A 463 23.76 17.62 26.76
C GLY A 463 23.05 17.04 25.56
N VAL A 464 22.60 15.79 25.69
CA VAL A 464 21.73 15.13 24.71
C VAL A 464 20.68 14.34 25.46
N ASP A 465 19.41 14.61 25.16
CA ASP A 465 18.27 13.93 25.74
C ASP A 465 17.39 13.32 24.64
N LEU A 466 17.01 12.05 24.80
CA LEU A 466 16.03 11.40 23.93
C LEU A 466 14.64 11.90 24.32
N VAL A 467 13.96 12.59 23.40
CA VAL A 467 12.66 13.24 23.66
C VAL A 467 11.48 12.53 23.02
N ASP A 468 11.68 11.85 21.88
CA ASP A 468 10.61 11.18 21.15
C ASP A 468 11.10 9.89 20.49
N HIS A 469 10.21 8.89 20.39
CA HIS A 469 10.36 7.72 19.55
C HIS A 469 9.03 7.42 18.89
N ARG A 470 8.99 7.53 17.56
CA ARG A 470 7.82 7.17 16.78
C ARG A 470 8.14 6.19 15.67
N VAL A 471 7.10 5.50 15.21
CA VAL A 471 7.17 4.56 14.10
C VAL A 471 6.32 5.12 12.96
N ASP A 472 6.87 5.15 11.76
CA ASP A 472 6.20 5.66 10.58
C ASP A 472 6.32 4.67 9.43
N VAL A 473 5.23 4.45 8.69
CA VAL A 473 5.19 3.50 7.56
C VAL A 473 4.81 4.25 6.30
N VAL A 474 5.72 4.26 5.34
CA VAL A 474 5.53 4.96 4.05
C VAL A 474 6.04 4.11 2.90
N GLU A 475 5.60 4.38 1.68
CA GLU A 475 6.22 3.77 0.50
C GLU A 475 7.68 4.23 0.39
N SER A 476 8.59 3.29 0.14
CA SER A 476 10.02 3.57 0.05
C SER A 476 10.29 4.57 -1.07
N PRO A 477 10.98 5.70 -0.79
CA PRO A 477 11.35 6.64 -1.83
C PRO A 477 12.43 6.07 -2.78
N THR A 478 13.12 5.00 -2.37
CA THR A 478 14.25 4.43 -3.14
C THR A 478 13.96 3.05 -3.73
N PHE A 479 12.89 2.37 -3.31
CA PHE A 479 12.55 1.01 -3.73
C PHE A 479 11.07 0.94 -4.06
N ARG A 480 10.71 1.09 -5.34
CA ARG A 480 9.32 1.19 -5.78
C ARG A 480 8.50 -0.03 -5.34
N GLY A 481 7.31 0.22 -4.76
CA GLY A 481 6.39 -0.81 -4.29
C GLY A 481 6.73 -1.45 -2.94
N LEU A 482 7.93 -1.18 -2.39
CA LEU A 482 8.32 -1.67 -1.07
C LEU A 482 7.98 -0.63 0.00
N CYS A 483 7.26 -1.03 1.05
CA CYS A 483 7.03 -0.16 2.20
C CYS A 483 8.30 -0.06 3.08
N THR A 484 8.54 1.12 3.64
CA THR A 484 9.59 1.34 4.63
C THR A 484 8.98 1.72 5.97
N LEU A 485 9.32 0.96 7.00
CA LEU A 485 8.99 1.23 8.39
C LEU A 485 10.17 1.94 9.04
N TYR A 486 9.99 3.21 9.36
CA TYR A 486 10.98 4.04 10.03
C TYR A 486 10.73 4.03 11.54
N HIS A 487 11.72 3.60 12.31
CA HIS A 487 11.83 3.98 13.71
C HIS A 487 12.58 5.30 13.79
N LEU A 488 11.85 6.38 14.07
CA LEU A 488 12.39 7.73 14.19
C LEU A 488 12.63 8.04 15.67
N TYR A 489 13.88 8.24 16.06
CA TYR A 489 14.29 8.61 17.41
C TYR A 489 14.71 10.07 17.40
N THR A 490 14.06 10.93 18.18
CA THR A 490 14.40 12.36 18.24
C THR A 490 15.15 12.66 19.52
N CYS A 491 16.34 13.25 19.40
CA CYS A 491 17.11 13.76 20.51
C CYS A 491 17.20 15.28 20.46
N ASP A 492 17.08 15.93 21.62
CA ASP A 492 17.39 17.34 21.79
C ASP A 492 18.84 17.45 22.26
N ALA A 493 19.63 18.28 21.59
CA ALA A 493 21.05 18.46 21.89
C ALA A 493 21.41 19.94 22.04
N GLU A 494 21.87 20.34 23.21
CA GLU A 494 22.35 21.70 23.48
C GLU A 494 23.83 21.82 23.13
N CYS A 495 24.18 22.81 22.32
CA CYS A 495 25.54 23.00 21.82
C CYS A 495 26.08 24.42 22.08
N ASP A 496 27.39 24.49 22.28
CA ASP A 496 28.20 25.70 22.34
C ASP A 496 29.00 25.91 21.05
N GLY A 497 29.44 27.15 20.82
CA GLY A 497 30.34 27.48 19.71
C GLY A 497 29.64 27.61 18.34
N LEU A 498 28.31 27.52 18.30
CA LEU A 498 27.53 27.70 17.08
C LEU A 498 27.35 29.20 16.73
N PRO A 499 27.40 29.57 15.43
CA PRO A 499 27.09 30.92 14.98
C PRO A 499 25.64 31.33 15.33
N VAL A 500 25.45 32.59 15.73
CA VAL A 500 24.12 33.17 16.01
C VAL A 500 23.35 33.52 14.74
N ALA A 501 24.08 33.82 13.66
CA ALA A 501 23.50 33.96 12.33
C ALA A 501 23.34 32.60 11.65
N ASP A 502 22.54 32.56 10.58
CA ASP A 502 22.50 31.41 9.67
C ASP A 502 23.90 31.16 9.09
N PHE A 503 24.19 29.90 8.77
CA PHE A 503 25.51 29.49 8.30
C PHE A 503 25.41 28.27 7.40
N SER A 504 26.52 27.91 6.76
CA SER A 504 26.64 26.64 6.05
C SER A 504 27.70 25.77 6.70
N SER A 505 27.58 24.45 6.56
CA SER A 505 28.62 23.52 6.97
C SER A 505 29.07 22.63 5.83
N LEU A 506 30.31 22.14 5.91
CA LEU A 506 30.93 21.28 4.91
C LEU A 506 31.03 19.86 5.45
N GLY A 507 30.29 18.94 4.85
CA GLY A 507 30.38 17.51 5.16
C GLY A 507 31.62 16.92 4.47
N VAL A 508 32.53 16.38 5.26
CA VAL A 508 33.77 15.77 4.76
C VAL A 508 33.55 14.28 4.56
N ARG A 509 34.22 13.69 3.56
CA ARG A 509 34.29 12.24 3.42
C ARG A 509 35.24 11.68 4.48
N GLY A 510 34.80 11.70 5.73
CA GLY A 510 35.61 11.36 6.90
C GLY A 510 34.95 10.23 7.69
N GLY A 511 35.26 9.00 7.31
CA GLY A 511 34.87 7.83 8.09
C GLY A 511 34.88 6.58 7.24
N PRO A 512 35.28 5.42 7.78
CA PRO A 512 35.09 4.14 7.12
C PRO A 512 33.59 3.93 6.94
N GLY A 513 33.06 4.34 5.78
CA GLY A 513 31.74 3.93 5.35
C GLY A 513 31.73 2.41 5.42
N ALA A 514 30.80 1.86 6.20
CA ALA A 514 30.69 0.44 6.44
C ALA A 514 30.81 -0.34 5.11
N GLY A 515 31.91 -1.06 4.94
CA GLY A 515 32.11 -2.00 3.82
C GLY A 515 33.04 -1.59 2.67
N ALA A 516 33.57 -0.35 2.59
CA ALA A 516 34.54 -0.02 1.52
C ALA A 516 35.99 -0.39 1.91
N PRO A 517 36.74 -1.12 1.06
CA PRO A 517 38.11 -1.53 1.37
C PRO A 517 39.08 -0.34 1.31
N ALA A 518 39.87 -0.23 2.38
CA ALA A 518 40.98 0.70 2.65
C ALA A 518 40.65 2.22 2.77
N PRO A 519 41.10 2.89 3.84
CA PRO A 519 40.91 4.32 4.04
C PRO A 519 41.84 5.10 3.11
N GLU A 520 41.31 5.64 2.02
CA GLU A 520 41.93 6.83 1.45
C GLU A 520 41.81 7.97 2.47
N PRO A 521 42.84 8.81 2.62
CA PRO A 521 42.78 9.95 3.52
C PRO A 521 41.53 10.79 3.20
N PRO A 522 40.81 11.31 4.23
CA PRO A 522 39.70 12.22 4.02
C PRO A 522 40.27 13.43 3.27
N SER A 523 40.06 13.48 1.96
CA SER A 523 40.77 14.43 1.10
C SER A 523 39.83 15.39 0.39
N ALA A 524 38.52 15.13 0.44
CA ALA A 524 37.54 15.94 -0.29
C ALA A 524 36.28 16.22 0.54
N VAL A 525 35.80 17.45 0.41
CA VAL A 525 34.46 17.85 0.83
C VAL A 525 33.43 17.13 -0.05
N ARG A 526 32.47 16.47 0.60
CA ARG A 526 31.41 15.69 -0.06
C ARG A 526 30.22 16.57 -0.42
N ASN A 527 29.83 17.44 0.49
CA ASN A 527 28.67 18.30 0.33
C ASN A 527 28.78 19.57 1.19
N ALA A 528 28.01 20.59 0.82
CA ALA A 528 27.74 21.76 1.63
C ALA A 528 26.26 21.73 2.05
N MET A 529 25.99 22.15 3.27
CA MET A 529 24.66 22.12 3.88
C MET A 529 24.34 23.48 4.47
N GLY A 530 23.18 24.04 4.12
CA GLY A 530 22.72 25.31 4.68
C GLY A 530 21.87 25.09 5.93
N TRP A 531 22.15 25.87 6.96
CA TRP A 531 21.49 25.81 8.26
C TRP A 531 20.88 27.17 8.61
N CYS A 532 19.65 27.14 9.10
CA CYS A 532 19.02 28.31 9.68
C CYS A 532 18.47 28.03 11.07
N TRP A 533 18.33 29.10 11.85
CA TRP A 533 17.74 29.04 13.17
C TRP A 533 16.25 29.31 13.10
N VAL A 534 15.44 28.28 13.39
CA VAL A 534 13.98 28.38 13.33
C VAL A 534 13.36 28.10 14.68
N SER A 535 12.27 28.79 14.99
CA SER A 535 11.31 28.35 15.99
C SER A 535 10.39 27.28 15.42
N TRP A 536 9.63 26.60 16.29
CA TRP A 536 8.65 25.62 15.83
C TRP A 536 7.59 26.22 14.89
N PRO A 537 6.96 27.38 15.18
CA PRO A 537 6.06 28.04 14.22
C PRO A 537 6.71 28.32 12.87
N GLN A 538 7.96 28.79 12.84
CA GLN A 538 8.68 29.04 11.58
C GLN A 538 8.94 27.75 10.81
N CYS A 539 9.24 26.64 11.49
CA CYS A 539 9.36 25.33 10.86
C CYS A 539 8.05 24.90 10.20
N LEU A 540 6.91 25.09 10.87
CA LEU A 540 5.59 24.83 10.30
C LEU A 540 5.32 25.72 9.08
N ASP A 541 5.65 27.02 9.14
CA ASP A 541 5.51 27.94 8.01
C ASP A 541 6.32 27.47 6.79
N VAL A 542 7.56 27.00 6.99
CA VAL A 542 8.40 26.43 5.93
C VAL A 542 7.76 25.19 5.32
N VAL A 543 7.18 24.30 6.14
CA VAL A 543 6.45 23.12 5.66
C VAL A 543 5.23 23.54 4.86
N HIS A 544 4.39 24.44 5.40
CA HIS A 544 3.18 24.93 4.72
C HIS A 544 3.49 25.64 3.41
N SER A 545 4.52 26.49 3.37
CA SER A 545 4.94 27.18 2.14
C SER A 545 5.38 26.18 1.08
N ARG A 546 6.12 25.12 1.47
CA ARG A 546 6.56 24.08 0.55
C ARG A 546 5.40 23.24 0.05
N THR A 547 4.45 22.89 0.93
CA THR A 547 3.23 22.18 0.55
C THR A 547 2.47 23.00 -0.49
N ARG A 548 2.29 24.30 -0.27
CA ARG A 548 1.65 25.19 -1.25
C ARG A 548 2.41 25.24 -2.58
N GLU A 549 3.74 25.39 -2.57
CA GLU A 549 4.56 25.38 -3.79
C GLU A 549 4.41 24.06 -4.57
N MET A 550 4.32 22.93 -3.85
CA MET A 550 4.10 21.62 -4.46
C MET A 550 2.69 21.46 -5.02
N GLU A 551 1.67 21.97 -4.32
CA GLU A 551 0.28 22.01 -4.79
C GLU A 551 0.16 22.89 -6.05
N GLU A 552 0.76 24.08 -6.06
CA GLU A 552 0.81 24.96 -7.23
C GLU A 552 1.51 24.28 -8.42
N LYS A 553 2.65 23.62 -8.20
CA LYS A 553 3.32 22.83 -9.24
C LYS A 553 2.45 21.69 -9.75
N LEU A 554 1.75 20.99 -8.86
CA LEU A 554 0.84 19.92 -9.25
C LEU A 554 -0.27 20.46 -10.15
N THR A 555 -0.92 21.57 -9.75
CA THR A 555 -1.94 22.25 -10.55
C THR A 555 -1.38 22.65 -11.92
N LEU A 556 -0.18 23.24 -11.98
CA LEU A 556 0.46 23.58 -13.25
C LEU A 556 0.75 22.36 -14.14
N TYR A 557 1.14 21.22 -13.55
CA TYR A 557 1.32 19.97 -14.29
C TYR A 557 0.00 19.40 -14.78
N GLU A 558 -1.07 19.49 -14.00
CA GLU A 558 -2.42 19.08 -14.39
C GLU A 558 -2.93 19.96 -15.55
N GLU A 559 -2.81 21.29 -15.44
CA GLU A 559 -3.17 22.25 -16.49
C GLU A 559 -2.35 22.04 -17.77
N ALA A 560 -1.04 21.80 -17.65
CA ALA A 560 -0.18 21.49 -18.80
C ALA A 560 -0.56 20.16 -19.44
N GLY A 561 -0.92 19.16 -18.64
CA GLY A 561 -1.44 17.87 -19.10
C GLY A 561 -2.74 18.03 -19.89
N ASP A 562 -3.70 18.78 -19.35
CA ASP A 562 -4.99 19.06 -20.00
C ASP A 562 -4.82 19.88 -21.28
N ALA A 563 -3.94 20.89 -21.28
CA ALA A 563 -3.60 21.66 -22.47
C ALA A 563 -2.97 20.77 -23.54
N GLN A 564 -2.06 19.86 -23.16
CA GLN A 564 -1.45 18.90 -24.07
C GLN A 564 -2.48 17.93 -24.65
N VAL A 565 -3.41 17.40 -23.83
CA VAL A 565 -4.52 16.55 -24.30
C VAL A 565 -5.41 17.30 -25.30
N CYS A 566 -5.71 18.58 -25.04
CA CYS A 566 -6.46 19.44 -25.97
C CYS A 566 -5.73 19.62 -27.31
N VAL A 567 -4.43 19.91 -27.29
CA VAL A 567 -3.61 20.02 -28.51
C VAL A 567 -3.60 18.71 -29.30
N GLN A 568 -3.48 17.57 -28.62
CA GLN A 568 -3.49 16.27 -29.29
C GLN A 568 -4.84 15.94 -29.92
N ARG A 569 -5.96 16.23 -29.22
CA ARG A 569 -7.30 16.08 -29.79
C ARG A 569 -7.46 16.92 -31.06
N ARG A 570 -7.05 18.20 -31.02
CA ARG A 570 -7.08 19.07 -32.20
C ARG A 570 -6.22 18.55 -33.35
N ASN A 571 -5.03 18.02 -33.06
CA ASN A 571 -4.18 17.42 -34.08
C ASN A 571 -4.84 16.18 -34.71
N ALA A 572 -5.53 15.35 -33.92
CA ALA A 572 -6.29 14.21 -34.44
C ALA A 572 -7.42 14.67 -35.37
N ASP A 573 -8.19 15.68 -34.98
CA ASP A 573 -9.29 16.24 -35.79
C ASP A 573 -8.77 16.81 -37.13
N VAL A 574 -7.67 17.58 -37.10
CA VAL A 574 -7.05 18.14 -38.32
C VAL A 574 -6.53 17.04 -39.26
N LEU A 575 -5.91 16.00 -38.71
CA LEU A 575 -5.42 14.87 -39.51
C LEU A 575 -6.58 14.06 -40.12
N GLU A 576 -7.69 13.90 -39.39
CA GLU A 576 -8.91 13.26 -39.91
C GLU A 576 -9.51 14.08 -41.05
N GLU A 577 -9.64 15.40 -40.89
CA GLU A 577 -10.13 16.29 -41.94
C GLU A 577 -9.22 16.27 -43.18
N LEU A 578 -7.91 16.35 -42.99
CA LEU A 578 -6.93 16.26 -44.08
C LEU A 578 -7.06 14.93 -44.83
N SER A 579 -7.17 13.82 -44.10
CA SER A 579 -7.38 12.48 -44.69
C SER A 579 -8.68 12.42 -45.50
N ALA A 580 -9.78 12.99 -44.99
CA ALA A 580 -11.05 13.05 -45.70
C ALA A 580 -10.97 13.88 -46.99
N ARG A 581 -10.35 15.07 -46.94
CA ARG A 581 -10.13 15.92 -48.12
C ARG A 581 -9.26 15.23 -49.17
N MET A 582 -8.20 14.55 -48.75
CA MET A 582 -7.32 13.79 -49.64
C MET A 582 -8.04 12.61 -50.33
N ARG A 583 -8.91 11.90 -49.60
CA ARG A 583 -9.74 10.84 -50.19
C ARG A 583 -10.75 11.39 -51.19
N SER A 584 -11.32 12.57 -50.93
CA SER A 584 -12.19 13.27 -51.88
C SER A 584 -11.46 13.60 -53.17
N LEU A 585 -10.25 14.17 -53.09
CA LEU A 585 -9.41 14.48 -54.25
C LEU A 585 -9.00 13.22 -55.04
N ALA A 586 -8.91 12.06 -54.39
CA ALA A 586 -8.62 10.79 -55.07
C ALA A 586 -9.74 10.32 -55.99
N GLY A 587 -10.97 10.80 -55.77
CA GLY A 587 -12.10 10.57 -56.66
C GLY A 587 -12.06 11.44 -57.92
N GLU A 588 -11.25 12.49 -57.97
CA GLU A 588 -11.16 13.40 -59.12
C GLU A 588 -10.17 12.87 -60.17
N ARG A 589 -10.63 12.72 -61.42
CA ARG A 589 -9.84 12.13 -62.53
C ARG A 589 -8.59 12.94 -62.94
N THR A 590 -8.47 14.17 -62.49
CA THR A 590 -7.44 15.13 -62.91
C THR A 590 -6.18 15.11 -62.05
N VAL A 591 -6.20 14.45 -60.89
CA VAL A 591 -5.07 14.45 -59.95
C VAL A 591 -4.10 13.31 -60.25
N PRO A 592 -2.78 13.57 -60.41
CA PRO A 592 -1.78 12.52 -60.55
C PRO A 592 -1.80 11.54 -59.37
N GLN A 593 -2.04 10.27 -59.64
CA GLN A 593 -2.22 9.22 -58.62
C GLN A 593 -0.98 9.01 -57.73
N GLY A 594 0.23 9.10 -58.30
CA GLY A 594 1.48 8.85 -57.58
C GLY A 594 1.75 9.83 -56.41
N PRO A 595 1.74 11.15 -56.64
CA PRO A 595 1.83 12.14 -55.55
C PRO A 595 0.72 12.01 -54.51
N LEU A 596 -0.52 11.74 -54.93
CA LEU A 596 -1.66 11.64 -54.02
C LEU A 596 -1.57 10.43 -53.08
N GLN A 597 -1.18 9.26 -53.61
CA GLN A 597 -0.93 8.07 -52.80
C GLN A 597 0.19 8.28 -51.78
N ARG A 598 1.28 8.97 -52.17
CA ARG A 598 2.37 9.32 -51.24
C ARG A 598 1.90 10.23 -50.12
N SER A 599 1.10 11.25 -50.43
CA SER A 599 0.55 12.15 -49.41
C SER A 599 -0.45 11.45 -48.48
N LEU A 600 -1.28 10.53 -48.99
CA LEU A 600 -2.19 9.72 -48.15
C LEU A 600 -1.41 8.79 -47.21
N ALA A 601 -0.31 8.20 -47.70
CA ALA A 601 0.58 7.39 -46.87
C ALA A 601 1.22 8.22 -45.75
N LEU A 602 1.66 9.46 -46.03
CA LEU A 602 2.22 10.36 -45.02
C LEU A 602 1.18 10.78 -43.97
N VAL A 603 -0.06 11.09 -44.37
CA VAL A 603 -1.13 11.42 -43.42
C VAL A 603 -1.44 10.23 -42.52
N SER A 604 -1.49 9.01 -43.08
CA SER A 604 -1.66 7.78 -42.30
C SER A 604 -0.52 7.57 -41.29
N GLN A 605 0.74 7.80 -41.72
CA GLN A 605 1.91 7.73 -40.83
C GLN A 605 1.84 8.77 -39.70
N LEU A 606 1.40 10.01 -39.99
CA LEU A 606 1.21 11.05 -38.96
C LEU A 606 0.09 10.70 -37.99
N GLN A 607 -1.02 10.12 -38.46
CA GLN A 607 -2.10 9.63 -37.60
C GLN A 607 -1.61 8.53 -36.67
N GLN A 608 -0.83 7.57 -37.17
CA GLN A 608 -0.22 6.52 -36.37
C GLN A 608 0.78 7.07 -35.34
N ALA A 609 1.64 8.02 -35.75
CA ALA A 609 2.59 8.67 -34.84
C ALA A 609 1.87 9.43 -33.71
N ASN A 610 0.77 10.13 -34.04
CA ASN A 610 -0.03 10.85 -33.07
C ASN A 610 -0.75 9.88 -32.09
N GLN A 611 -1.30 8.77 -32.58
CA GLN A 611 -1.86 7.71 -31.73
C GLN A 611 -0.81 7.10 -30.80
N ASN A 612 0.41 6.86 -31.30
CA ASN A 612 1.52 6.37 -30.49
C ASN A 612 1.93 7.38 -29.40
N LEU A 613 2.03 8.67 -29.74
CA LEU A 613 2.32 9.73 -28.78
C LEU A 613 1.23 9.83 -27.71
N ARG A 614 -0.04 9.70 -28.10
CA ARG A 614 -1.16 9.65 -27.15
C ARG A 614 -1.07 8.44 -26.22
N GLY A 615 -0.76 7.26 -26.75
CA GLY A 615 -0.54 6.06 -25.94
C GLY A 615 0.63 6.21 -24.96
N LEU A 616 1.74 6.83 -25.40
CA LEU A 616 2.88 7.14 -24.54
C LEU A 616 2.50 8.13 -23.44
N MET A 617 1.81 9.23 -23.78
CA MET A 617 1.33 10.20 -22.79
C MET A 617 0.32 9.60 -21.80
N ASP A 618 -0.60 8.76 -22.24
CA ASP A 618 -1.55 8.10 -21.33
C ASP A 618 -0.80 7.15 -20.36
N SER A 619 0.31 6.54 -20.83
CA SER A 619 1.16 5.69 -20.00
C SER A 619 2.09 6.48 -19.06
N GLU A 620 2.58 7.65 -19.47
CA GLU A 620 3.51 8.49 -18.71
C GLU A 620 2.80 9.47 -17.78
N GLY A 621 1.68 10.06 -18.20
CA GLY A 621 0.83 10.92 -17.38
C GLY A 621 0.32 10.19 -16.14
N SER A 622 -0.05 8.91 -16.29
CA SER A 622 -0.38 8.03 -15.16
C SER A 622 0.83 7.74 -14.25
N ARG A 623 2.07 7.85 -14.75
CA ARG A 623 3.30 7.62 -13.99
C ARG A 623 3.83 8.87 -13.30
N ALA A 624 3.72 10.05 -13.92
CA ALA A 624 4.28 11.31 -13.42
C ALA A 624 3.34 12.08 -12.49
N SER A 625 2.02 12.05 -12.75
CA SER A 625 1.02 12.85 -12.00
C SER A 625 0.71 12.26 -10.60
N ALA A 626 0.64 10.94 -10.46
CA ALA A 626 0.24 10.31 -9.19
C ALA A 626 1.39 10.14 -8.18
N GLY A 627 2.63 10.01 -8.64
CA GLY A 627 3.75 9.57 -7.79
C GLY A 627 4.52 10.70 -7.13
N THR A 628 5.07 11.63 -7.90
CA THR A 628 6.25 12.37 -7.39
C THR A 628 5.92 13.63 -6.61
N ALA A 629 4.82 14.32 -6.94
CA ALA A 629 4.44 15.57 -6.27
C ALA A 629 3.62 15.33 -4.99
N ARG A 630 2.66 14.37 -5.02
CA ARG A 630 1.82 14.02 -3.86
C ARG A 630 2.56 13.28 -2.74
N ARG A 631 3.68 12.60 -3.05
CA ARG A 631 4.49 11.87 -2.06
C ARG A 631 5.26 12.76 -1.10
N THR A 632 5.26 14.08 -1.30
CA THR A 632 6.16 14.94 -0.53
C THR A 632 5.62 15.37 0.81
N PHE A 633 4.30 15.50 1.03
CA PHE A 633 3.62 15.49 2.35
C PHE A 633 2.09 15.55 2.11
N PRO A 634 1.29 14.51 2.40
CA PRO A 634 -0.16 14.66 2.36
C PRO A 634 -0.61 15.66 3.45
N PRO A 635 -1.70 16.43 3.23
CA PRO A 635 -2.25 17.35 4.24
C PRO A 635 -2.53 16.66 5.58
N SER A 636 -2.84 15.36 5.58
CA SER A 636 -2.97 14.55 6.79
C SER A 636 -1.66 14.38 7.55
N MET A 637 -0.50 14.34 6.88
CA MET A 637 0.82 14.28 7.53
C MET A 637 1.22 15.63 8.11
N VAL A 638 0.86 16.74 7.46
CA VAL A 638 1.04 18.10 8.04
C VAL A 638 0.09 18.31 9.23
N SER A 639 -1.15 17.83 9.13
CA SER A 639 -2.13 17.86 10.22
C SER A 639 -1.72 16.94 11.38
N GLU A 640 -1.19 15.74 11.10
CA GLU A 640 -0.72 14.78 12.11
C GLU A 640 0.61 15.24 12.75
N MET A 641 1.50 15.91 11.99
CA MET A 641 2.70 16.58 12.52
C MET A 641 2.34 17.79 13.40
N ALA A 642 1.32 18.56 13.02
CA ALA A 642 0.81 19.66 13.82
C ALA A 642 0.08 19.17 15.08
N GLU A 643 -0.79 18.18 14.97
CA GLU A 643 -1.55 17.60 16.09
C GLU A 643 -0.64 16.89 17.10
N ARG A 644 0.38 16.15 16.67
CA ARG A 644 1.25 15.42 17.59
C ARG A 644 2.32 16.28 18.25
N ALA A 645 2.81 17.33 17.59
CA ALA A 645 3.74 18.27 18.22
C ALA A 645 3.08 19.14 19.29
N LEU A 646 1.76 19.39 19.18
CA LEU A 646 0.99 20.10 20.20
C LEU A 646 0.81 19.28 21.49
N ILE A 647 0.91 17.94 21.43
CA ILE A 647 0.69 17.07 22.60
C ILE A 647 1.97 16.90 23.45
N SER A 648 3.17 17.13 22.90
CA SER A 648 4.41 17.06 23.70
C SER A 648 4.72 18.36 24.47
N ASP A 649 4.06 19.47 24.13
CA ASP A 649 4.34 20.81 24.68
C ASP A 649 3.33 21.26 25.77
N ASP A 650 2.67 20.32 26.47
CA ASP A 650 1.82 20.64 27.64
C ASP A 650 2.60 21.29 28.80
N ALA A 651 3.93 21.38 28.71
CA ALA A 651 4.76 22.14 29.63
C ALA A 651 4.74 23.67 29.39
N PHE A 652 4.23 24.16 28.25
CA PHE A 652 4.32 25.58 27.88
C PHE A 652 3.17 26.46 28.41
N VAL A 653 2.11 25.88 28.99
CA VAL A 653 0.97 26.65 29.51
C VAL A 653 1.00 26.83 31.04
N GLN A 654 1.90 26.15 31.78
CA GLN A 654 1.91 26.22 33.26
C GLN A 654 3.03 27.04 33.91
N SER A 655 3.93 27.67 33.16
CA SER A 655 5.08 28.37 33.76
C SER A 655 5.01 29.91 33.73
N ASP A 656 3.83 30.50 33.90
CA ASP A 656 3.67 31.96 34.07
C ASP A 656 2.54 32.34 35.04
N VAL A 657 2.41 31.65 36.18
CA VAL A 657 1.80 32.24 37.40
C VAL A 657 2.44 31.64 38.65
N VAL A 658 3.51 32.25 39.15
CA VAL A 658 3.81 32.20 40.59
C VAL A 658 4.27 33.60 41.03
N VAL A 659 3.32 34.36 41.57
CA VAL A 659 3.58 35.34 42.62
C VAL A 659 2.99 34.78 43.91
N GLU A 660 3.83 34.80 44.94
CA GLU A 660 3.68 34.39 46.34
C GLU A 660 2.26 34.49 46.95
N ALA A 661 1.89 33.45 47.73
CA ALA A 661 1.44 33.61 49.13
C ALA A 661 1.32 32.29 49.91
N ALA A 662 2.12 32.19 50.98
CA ALA A 662 1.83 31.64 52.32
C ALA A 662 1.38 30.18 52.53
N ALA A 663 2.34 29.42 53.06
CA ALA A 663 2.29 28.33 54.04
C ALA A 663 1.01 28.09 54.87
N ALA A 664 0.58 26.82 54.97
CA ALA A 664 0.40 26.08 56.24
C ALA A 664 -0.07 24.61 56.06
N ARG A 665 0.76 23.69 56.60
CA ARG A 665 0.43 22.45 57.37
C ARG A 665 -0.44 21.31 56.79
N SER A 666 0.24 20.16 56.58
CA SER A 666 0.03 18.83 57.21
C SER A 666 -0.13 17.63 56.25
N PRO A 667 0.44 16.44 56.58
CA PRO A 667 0.46 15.26 55.71
C PRO A 667 -0.56 14.17 56.11
N GLY A 668 -1.13 13.48 55.11
CA GLY A 668 -1.89 12.22 55.27
C GLY A 668 -2.15 11.61 53.89
N LEU A 669 -1.49 10.51 53.54
CA LEU A 669 -1.96 9.11 53.63
C LEU A 669 -2.86 8.64 52.45
N TRP A 670 -2.37 7.57 51.79
CA TRP A 670 -3.06 6.49 51.04
C TRP A 670 -3.39 6.75 49.55
N CYS A 671 -2.97 5.93 48.57
CA CYS A 671 -2.96 4.47 48.31
C CYS A 671 -4.11 4.08 47.34
N CYS A 672 -3.73 3.51 46.19
CA CYS A 672 -4.44 2.63 45.25
C CYS A 672 -5.88 2.93 44.78
N LEU A 673 -6.11 2.88 43.46
CA LEU A 673 -6.94 1.81 42.84
C LEU A 673 -6.94 1.88 41.29
N CYS A 674 -6.72 0.71 40.69
CA CYS A 674 -7.07 0.37 39.32
C CYS A 674 -8.59 0.20 39.19
N GLY A 675 -9.09 0.50 37.99
CA GLY A 675 -10.39 0.08 37.45
C GLY A 675 -10.28 0.05 35.94
#